data_AF-A0AAV1D622-F1
#
_entry.id   AF-A0AAV1D622-F1
#
_cell.length_a   1.000
_cell.length_b   1.000
_cell.length_c   1.000
_cell.angle_alpha   90.00
_cell.angle_beta   90.00
_cell.angle_gamma   90.00
#
_symmetry.space_group_name_H-M   'P 1'
#
loop_
_entity.id
_entity.type
_entity.pdbx_description
1 polymer ?
#
loop_
_entity_poly.entity_id
_entity_poly.type
_entity_poly.pdbx_seq_one_letter_code
_entity_poly.pdbx_strand_id
1 'polypeptide(L)'
;MSRYDYPRLPRHEMLGILSEFQIGNVSDSDLLKPTFDFVTNLYSALLLHIGILSEDHDQLDFEALERLENPDHHVESVRVMNLFDKIRELLAVLECPLKFTLKDLIKPEPDRTEIFLSAVLNFCLHREGKMNLFRPVVDELTLLEEKKQELEETLSKLNEEIEEHNQLRESEIPFVQELDAKVKELRQTIQSLNNHQMSLKVNMRKTKEKVKEMDEKIQNAEFALIQSVQENGSLHSKIVQSPDKLQRALDEKKSVKAEAKNAERAAMQAFHDKSALLELYTKASMKLSKQLAQMKAKQDQVNSAKTIEKDLKLLKANMSDQDVLNKSLEAKLIELQTKADQLDELKKQLEYERVQNREQVNKELENVKLEVETRRSGLQARQKQVEAMVMEADTINTKIQAVKESGAAKMQEMHHLCESITEKVNFCSFMPTQMLLMLPGMRMVLGNLQAEKWDDEWWWWWEGGGGGGGGDGDGDNERGRGGNILILFSQRLEPGQIAETKKHKKKRRRLVRSISRFWFGGRKSTSRSLIDMDSPREQDAPVGLKRKRDAPCKLVENNKQNDVAVTLAKPIILANIEDEANLVFSPLSLQIALGLIAAGSKGSTRDQLLSFLKFDSIDELNALSSLFVTTVLADGSPSGGPILSCANAFWIDQSLSFKSQFKDVIHDVYKAHSSQVDFQNKSDEVVAEVNAWAEKETNGGWQHPFFPPMTRDHKFYLLNGSTVKAPFMSSMKLQYISAYDGFQVLRLPYKQGNDRHRSFSMYLYLPDAKDGLRALVEKFSSQPGFFKNHVPRTMKVVCSFLVPKFKISFEFEASKILKSLGLVSPFTIHDGGLTNMVDSPIGDDLVSQGMFQKSFIEVNETGTEAAAVCSATVGGGMPVRTFNFVADHPFLYLIREAVTGVVLFMGTVLNPTLS
;
A
#
# COMPACT_ATOMS: atom_id res chain seq x y z
N MET A 1 34.23 -25.17 3.69
CA MET A 1 34.15 -25.86 5.00
C MET A 1 35.50 -26.53 5.23
N SER A 2 36.04 -26.48 6.44
CA SER A 2 37.25 -27.23 6.82
C SER A 2 36.95 -28.73 6.90
N ARG A 3 37.95 -29.58 6.68
CA ARG A 3 37.84 -30.99 7.08
C ARG A 3 37.74 -31.07 8.59
N TYR A 4 36.91 -31.98 9.07
CA TYR A 4 36.83 -32.37 10.46
C TYR A 4 37.88 -33.47 10.68
N ASP A 5 39.10 -33.09 11.08
CA ASP A 5 40.13 -34.07 11.45
C ASP A 5 39.85 -34.59 12.86
N TYR A 6 39.78 -35.92 13.00
CA TYR A 6 39.49 -36.58 14.28
C TYR A 6 40.75 -36.74 15.15
N PRO A 7 40.83 -36.10 16.33
CA PRO A 7 41.73 -36.58 17.38
C PRO A 7 41.18 -37.91 17.95
N ARG A 8 41.99 -38.96 17.97
CA ARG A 8 41.73 -40.13 18.84
C ARG A 8 41.91 -39.64 20.26
N LEU A 9 40.83 -39.61 21.04
CA LEU A 9 40.87 -39.16 22.42
C LEU A 9 41.60 -40.23 23.26
N PRO A 10 42.44 -39.85 24.24
CA PRO A 10 42.98 -40.79 25.19
C PRO A 10 41.87 -41.25 26.15
N ARG A 11 41.89 -42.53 26.56
CA ARG A 11 40.80 -43.13 27.37
C ARG A 11 40.38 -42.32 28.60
N HIS A 12 41.30 -41.63 29.28
CA HIS A 12 40.97 -40.80 30.44
C HIS A 12 40.09 -39.58 30.09
N GLU A 13 40.30 -38.93 28.93
CA GLU A 13 39.41 -37.87 28.44
C GLU A 13 38.06 -38.45 28.04
N MET A 14 38.03 -39.63 27.39
CA MET A 14 36.79 -40.31 26.99
C MET A 14 35.91 -40.66 28.18
N LEU A 15 36.51 -41.17 29.26
CA LEU A 15 35.83 -41.46 30.53
C LEU A 15 35.34 -40.18 31.21
N GLY A 16 36.12 -39.09 31.15
CA GLY A 16 35.71 -37.77 31.63
C GLY A 16 34.45 -37.26 30.92
N ILE A 17 34.45 -37.26 29.59
CA ILE A 17 33.32 -36.79 28.76
C ILE A 17 32.07 -37.66 28.96
N LEU A 18 32.23 -38.98 29.06
CA LEU A 18 31.12 -39.89 29.36
C LEU A 18 30.52 -39.61 30.75
N SER A 19 31.35 -39.32 31.75
CA SER A 19 30.90 -38.95 33.09
C SER A 19 30.26 -37.56 33.16
N GLU A 20 30.74 -36.61 32.36
CA GLU A 20 30.22 -35.24 32.27
C GLU A 20 28.81 -35.24 31.66
N PHE A 21 28.60 -36.02 30.59
CA PHE A 21 27.29 -36.22 29.96
C PHE A 21 26.40 -37.27 30.64
N GLN A 22 26.86 -37.88 31.73
CA GLN A 22 26.14 -38.93 32.50
C GLN A 22 25.78 -40.19 31.69
N ILE A 23 26.54 -40.49 30.63
CA ILE A 23 26.26 -41.58 29.66
C ILE A 23 26.85 -42.91 30.17
N GLY A 24 26.26 -43.42 31.25
CA GLY A 24 26.56 -44.72 31.84
C GLY A 24 27.84 -44.79 32.69
N ASN A 25 27.87 -45.76 33.61
CA ASN A 25 29.03 -46.00 34.48
C ASN A 25 30.07 -46.88 33.76
N VAL A 26 31.05 -46.24 33.10
CA VAL A 26 32.13 -46.91 32.36
C VAL A 26 33.43 -46.89 33.15
N SER A 27 34.18 -48.01 33.16
CA SER A 27 35.53 -48.10 33.73
C SER A 27 36.62 -48.29 32.66
N ASP A 28 37.88 -47.95 32.98
CA ASP A 28 39.01 -48.18 32.07
C ASP A 28 39.22 -49.68 31.75
N SER A 29 38.85 -50.57 32.68
CA SER A 29 38.81 -52.02 32.50
C SER A 29 37.92 -52.46 31.33
N ASP A 30 36.77 -51.80 31.15
CA ASP A 30 35.77 -52.16 30.14
C ASP A 30 36.22 -51.71 28.74
N LEU A 31 36.88 -50.55 28.65
CA LEU A 31 37.50 -50.08 27.40
C LEU A 31 38.74 -50.90 27.00
N LEU A 32 39.48 -51.44 27.98
CA LEU A 32 40.62 -52.34 27.74
C LEU A 32 40.20 -53.74 27.25
N LYS A 33 38.99 -54.20 27.62
CA LYS A 33 38.42 -55.51 27.23
C LYS A 33 36.91 -55.38 26.96
N PRO A 34 36.51 -54.74 25.85
CA PRO A 34 35.11 -54.50 25.56
C PRO A 34 34.36 -55.82 25.39
N THR A 35 33.24 -55.98 26.11
CA THR A 35 32.30 -57.08 25.90
C THR A 35 31.17 -56.65 24.97
N PHE A 36 30.45 -57.63 24.42
CA PHE A 36 29.31 -57.39 23.54
C PHE A 36 28.22 -56.53 24.21
N ASP A 37 27.82 -56.90 25.42
CA ASP A 37 26.76 -56.23 26.17
C ASP A 37 27.15 -54.80 26.56
N PHE A 38 28.41 -54.61 26.98
CA PHE A 38 28.96 -53.29 27.29
C PHE A 38 28.94 -52.34 26.09
N VAL A 39 29.45 -52.78 24.93
CA VAL A 39 29.52 -51.95 23.72
C VAL A 39 28.13 -51.66 23.15
N THR A 40 27.22 -52.62 23.21
CA THR A 40 25.82 -52.46 22.81
C THR A 40 25.13 -51.39 23.67
N ASN A 41 25.18 -51.53 25.00
CA ASN A 41 24.58 -50.58 25.93
C ASN A 41 25.20 -49.17 25.82
N LEU A 42 26.52 -49.06 25.66
CA LEU A 42 27.21 -47.78 25.55
C LEU A 42 26.80 -47.02 24.27
N TYR A 43 26.72 -47.69 23.12
CA TYR A 43 26.27 -47.02 21.89
C TYR A 43 24.78 -46.68 21.92
N SER A 44 23.92 -47.50 22.51
CA SER A 44 22.51 -47.14 22.72
C SER A 44 22.36 -45.87 23.57
N ALA A 45 23.07 -45.80 24.70
CA ALA A 45 23.06 -44.62 25.58
C ALA A 45 23.59 -43.35 24.88
N LEU A 46 24.64 -43.48 24.06
CA LEU A 46 25.16 -42.37 23.24
C LEU A 46 24.15 -41.89 22.20
N LEU A 47 23.49 -42.80 21.48
CA LEU A 47 22.51 -42.43 20.45
C LEU A 47 21.21 -41.86 21.04
N LEU A 48 20.81 -42.29 22.24
CA LEU A 48 19.74 -41.65 23.03
C LEU A 48 20.11 -40.19 23.38
N HIS A 49 21.29 -39.96 23.96
CA HIS A 49 21.78 -38.61 24.28
C HIS A 49 21.89 -37.69 23.04
N ILE A 50 22.24 -38.25 21.88
CA ILE A 50 22.27 -37.51 20.60
C ILE A 50 20.85 -37.25 20.04
N GLY A 51 19.83 -37.98 20.49
CA GLY A 51 18.45 -37.89 20.00
C GLY A 51 18.22 -38.62 18.66
N ILE A 52 18.97 -39.70 18.41
CA ILE A 52 18.84 -40.56 17.23
C ILE A 52 18.01 -41.83 17.54
N LEU A 53 17.97 -42.25 18.80
CA LEU A 53 17.01 -43.22 19.32
C LEU A 53 15.97 -42.48 20.17
N SER A 54 14.73 -42.99 20.19
CA SER A 54 13.68 -42.62 21.16
C SER A 54 13.82 -43.44 22.44
N GLU A 55 13.21 -43.01 23.54
CA GLU A 55 13.24 -43.76 24.81
C GLU A 55 12.56 -45.15 24.67
N ASP A 56 11.52 -45.27 23.83
CA ASP A 56 10.81 -46.52 23.55
C ASP A 56 11.53 -47.50 22.60
N HIS A 57 12.80 -47.29 22.23
CA HIS A 57 13.45 -48.05 21.15
C HIS A 57 13.71 -49.56 21.44
N ASP A 58 13.33 -50.04 22.63
CA ASP A 58 13.22 -51.48 22.95
C ASP A 58 11.92 -52.13 22.46
N GLN A 59 10.87 -51.34 22.16
CA GLN A 59 9.63 -51.83 21.56
C GLN A 59 9.82 -52.01 20.05
N LEU A 60 9.89 -53.26 19.60
CA LEU A 60 9.85 -53.61 18.18
C LEU A 60 8.41 -53.54 17.67
N ASP A 61 8.22 -52.94 16.50
CA ASP A 61 6.93 -52.84 15.84
C ASP A 61 6.43 -54.22 15.39
N PHE A 62 5.30 -54.67 15.94
CA PHE A 62 4.81 -56.05 15.79
C PHE A 62 4.56 -56.43 14.33
N GLU A 63 4.11 -55.49 13.49
CA GLU A 63 3.83 -55.71 12.06
C GLU A 63 5.09 -56.09 11.24
N ALA A 64 6.28 -55.81 11.77
CA ALA A 64 7.55 -56.23 11.18
C ALA A 64 7.97 -57.66 11.59
N LEU A 65 7.55 -58.13 12.77
CA LEU A 65 7.94 -59.43 13.33
C LEU A 65 7.10 -60.59 12.79
N GLU A 66 5.82 -60.37 12.43
CA GLU A 66 4.94 -61.40 11.84
C GLU A 66 5.47 -62.04 10.55
N ARG A 67 6.48 -61.45 9.91
CA ARG A 67 7.08 -61.93 8.65
C ARG A 67 8.23 -62.93 8.84
N LEU A 68 8.54 -63.31 10.08
CA LEU A 68 9.61 -64.26 10.44
C LEU A 68 9.05 -65.53 11.06
N GLU A 69 9.58 -66.70 10.67
CA GLU A 69 9.24 -67.97 11.31
C GLU A 69 9.84 -68.03 12.72
N ASN A 70 8.98 -68.02 13.75
CA ASN A 70 9.34 -67.94 15.19
C ASN A 70 10.00 -66.60 15.59
N PRO A 71 9.24 -65.48 15.62
CA PRO A 71 9.78 -64.14 15.87
C PRO A 71 10.51 -64.01 17.21
N ASP A 72 10.10 -64.74 18.25
CA ASP A 72 10.70 -64.71 19.59
C ASP A 72 12.21 -65.03 19.58
N HIS A 73 12.66 -65.90 18.67
CA HIS A 73 14.08 -66.23 18.50
C HIS A 73 14.89 -65.14 17.77
N HIS A 74 14.21 -64.17 17.16
CA HIS A 74 14.81 -63.15 16.30
C HIS A 74 14.79 -61.73 16.89
N VAL A 75 13.96 -61.45 17.91
CA VAL A 75 13.88 -60.15 18.64
C VAL A 75 15.26 -59.54 18.88
N GLU A 76 16.18 -60.31 19.47
CA GLU A 76 17.50 -59.81 19.84
C GLU A 76 18.40 -59.55 18.62
N SER A 77 18.28 -60.39 17.57
CA SER A 77 18.99 -60.16 16.31
C SER A 77 18.51 -58.90 15.60
N VAL A 78 17.21 -58.59 15.67
CA VAL A 78 16.60 -57.37 15.10
C VAL A 78 17.06 -56.13 15.87
N ARG A 79 17.05 -56.16 17.23
CA ARG A 79 17.56 -55.05 18.04
C ARG A 79 19.03 -54.73 17.74
N VAL A 80 19.89 -55.75 17.70
CA VAL A 80 21.33 -55.62 17.40
C VAL A 80 21.57 -55.11 15.97
N MET A 81 20.78 -55.56 14.99
CA MET A 81 20.91 -55.09 13.60
C MET A 81 20.44 -53.64 13.43
N ASN A 82 19.30 -53.27 14.05
CA ASN A 82 18.82 -51.88 14.05
C ASN A 82 19.85 -50.93 14.68
N LEU A 83 20.44 -51.31 15.82
CA LEU A 83 21.51 -50.56 16.46
C LEU A 83 22.75 -50.45 15.55
N PHE A 84 23.19 -51.55 14.93
CA PHE A 84 24.30 -51.54 13.98
C PHE A 84 24.04 -50.59 12.79
N ASP A 85 22.85 -50.62 12.22
CA ASP A 85 22.46 -49.75 11.11
C ASP A 85 22.48 -48.27 11.52
N LYS A 86 21.95 -47.92 12.70
CA LYS A 86 21.97 -46.54 13.25
C LYS A 86 23.37 -46.03 13.57
N ILE A 87 24.22 -46.84 14.20
CA ILE A 87 25.62 -46.47 14.47
C ILE A 87 26.38 -46.28 13.14
N ARG A 88 26.16 -47.16 12.15
CA ARG A 88 26.79 -47.04 10.82
C ARG A 88 26.33 -45.78 10.09
N GLU A 89 25.04 -45.44 10.14
CA GLU A 89 24.50 -44.19 9.58
C GLU A 89 25.17 -42.96 10.20
N LEU A 90 25.23 -42.88 11.53
CA LEU A 90 25.90 -41.78 12.23
C LEU A 90 27.39 -41.68 11.84
N LEU A 91 28.15 -42.77 11.94
CA LEU A 91 29.58 -42.77 11.62
C LEU A 91 29.86 -42.47 10.13
N ALA A 92 28.94 -42.78 9.22
CA ALA A 92 29.03 -42.38 7.83
C ALA A 92 28.76 -40.88 7.63
N VAL A 93 27.76 -40.31 8.32
CA VAL A 93 27.44 -38.87 8.29
C VAL A 93 28.58 -38.02 8.86
N LEU A 94 29.31 -38.54 9.86
CA LEU A 94 30.48 -37.86 10.43
C LEU A 94 31.75 -37.92 9.54
N GLU A 95 31.73 -38.67 8.43
CA GLU A 95 32.88 -38.99 7.57
C GLU A 95 34.00 -39.82 8.25
N CYS A 96 33.64 -40.80 9.10
CA CYS A 96 34.63 -41.61 9.83
C CYS A 96 35.59 -42.37 8.87
N PRO A 97 36.92 -42.30 9.07
CA PRO A 97 37.90 -42.89 8.14
C PRO A 97 37.93 -44.43 8.16
N LEU A 98 37.35 -45.06 9.19
CA LEU A 98 37.14 -46.50 9.26
C LEU A 98 35.66 -46.83 9.01
N LYS A 99 35.40 -47.91 8.27
CA LYS A 99 34.04 -48.45 8.16
C LYS A 99 33.70 -49.26 9.42
N PHE A 100 32.56 -48.94 10.01
CA PHE A 100 31.91 -49.76 11.05
C PHE A 100 31.30 -51.01 10.41
N THR A 101 31.49 -52.16 11.04
CA THR A 101 31.05 -53.48 10.56
C THR A 101 30.38 -54.24 11.70
N LEU A 102 29.50 -55.21 11.38
CA LEU A 102 28.77 -55.96 12.42
C LEU A 102 29.71 -56.73 13.38
N LYS A 103 30.93 -57.06 12.92
CA LYS A 103 31.99 -57.61 13.78
C LYS A 103 32.38 -56.64 14.90
N ASP A 104 32.41 -55.33 14.64
CA ASP A 104 32.81 -54.31 15.61
C ASP A 104 31.80 -54.15 16.76
N LEU A 105 30.56 -54.60 16.56
CA LEU A 105 29.54 -54.70 17.59
C LEU A 105 29.57 -56.07 18.29
N ILE A 106 29.55 -57.18 17.53
CA ILE A 106 29.43 -58.55 18.08
C ILE A 106 30.73 -59.07 18.72
N LYS A 107 31.90 -58.65 18.21
CA LYS A 107 33.24 -59.01 18.71
C LYS A 107 34.16 -57.78 18.66
N PRO A 108 33.94 -56.79 19.54
CA PRO A 108 34.65 -55.51 19.54
C PRO A 108 36.16 -55.69 19.78
N GLU A 109 36.97 -54.88 19.08
CA GLU A 109 38.43 -54.82 19.23
C GLU A 109 38.81 -53.48 19.86
N PRO A 110 39.59 -53.43 20.96
CA PRO A 110 39.82 -52.19 21.74
C PRO A 110 40.22 -50.96 20.89
N ASP A 111 41.24 -51.11 20.04
CA ASP A 111 41.70 -50.03 19.15
C ASP A 111 40.64 -49.51 18.18
N ARG A 112 39.69 -50.35 17.75
CA ARG A 112 38.62 -49.95 16.83
C ARG A 112 37.49 -49.29 17.62
N THR A 113 37.12 -49.83 18.77
CA THR A 113 36.13 -49.23 19.68
C THR A 113 36.56 -47.84 20.13
N GLU A 114 37.83 -47.65 20.53
CA GLU A 114 38.35 -46.32 20.91
C GLU A 114 38.22 -45.28 19.78
N ILE A 115 38.45 -45.67 18.52
CA ILE A 115 38.37 -44.76 17.35
C ILE A 115 36.91 -44.37 17.06
N PHE A 116 35.99 -45.35 17.04
CA PHE A 116 34.57 -45.07 16.78
C PHE A 116 33.93 -44.28 17.92
N LEU A 117 34.23 -44.62 19.17
CA LEU A 117 33.78 -43.89 20.35
C LEU A 117 34.36 -42.46 20.39
N SER A 118 35.64 -42.27 20.02
CA SER A 118 36.23 -40.93 19.85
C SER A 118 35.48 -40.11 18.79
N ALA A 119 35.09 -40.72 17.68
CA ALA A 119 34.36 -40.02 16.61
C ALA A 119 32.98 -39.53 17.08
N VAL A 120 32.27 -40.33 17.87
CA VAL A 120 30.95 -39.97 18.44
C VAL A 120 31.07 -38.93 19.55
N LEU A 121 32.01 -39.09 20.50
CA LEU A 121 32.18 -38.15 21.62
C LEU A 121 32.62 -36.74 21.17
N ASN A 122 33.53 -36.64 20.19
CA ASN A 122 33.89 -35.35 19.58
C ASN A 122 32.68 -34.67 18.89
N PHE A 123 31.74 -35.45 18.35
CA PHE A 123 30.49 -34.91 17.80
C PHE A 123 29.53 -34.43 18.90
N CYS A 124 29.39 -35.14 20.01
CA CYS A 124 28.59 -34.69 21.16
C CYS A 124 29.07 -33.33 21.69
N LEU A 125 30.38 -33.19 21.95
CA LEU A 125 31.01 -31.92 22.36
C LEU A 125 30.77 -30.80 21.33
N HIS A 126 30.87 -31.09 20.02
CA HIS A 126 30.60 -30.09 18.99
C HIS A 126 29.12 -29.69 18.92
N ARG A 127 28.20 -30.65 19.07
CA ARG A 127 26.74 -30.42 19.12
C ARG A 127 26.38 -29.54 20.31
N GLU A 128 26.82 -29.89 21.51
CA GLU A 128 26.52 -29.13 22.72
C GLU A 128 27.11 -27.71 22.67
N GLY A 129 28.39 -27.57 22.30
CA GLY A 129 29.02 -26.27 22.08
C GLY A 129 28.34 -25.40 21.01
N LYS A 130 27.56 -26.01 20.11
CA LYS A 130 26.67 -25.30 19.17
C LYS A 130 25.31 -24.98 19.78
N MET A 131 24.68 -25.91 20.49
CA MET A 131 23.38 -25.68 21.14
C MET A 131 23.48 -24.55 22.18
N ASN A 132 24.57 -24.49 22.95
CA ASN A 132 24.81 -23.41 23.92
C ASN A 132 24.96 -22.02 23.27
N LEU A 133 25.35 -21.93 21.99
CA LEU A 133 25.35 -20.67 21.23
C LEU A 133 23.96 -20.28 20.71
N PHE A 134 23.04 -21.24 20.54
CA PHE A 134 21.66 -20.99 20.14
C PHE A 134 20.71 -20.77 21.32
N ARG A 135 21.10 -21.17 22.55
CA ARG A 135 20.26 -21.08 23.74
C ARG A 135 19.61 -19.70 23.96
N PRO A 136 20.33 -18.56 23.88
CA PRO A 136 19.70 -17.24 24.03
C PRO A 136 18.63 -16.92 22.98
N VAL A 137 18.72 -17.51 21.78
CA VAL A 137 17.72 -17.35 20.71
C VAL A 137 16.49 -18.23 20.97
N VAL A 138 16.68 -19.40 21.60
CA VAL A 138 15.56 -20.22 22.08
C VAL A 138 14.85 -19.52 23.23
N ASP A 139 15.59 -18.97 24.18
CA ASP A 139 15.06 -18.22 25.32
C ASP A 139 14.29 -16.95 24.87
N GLU A 140 14.80 -16.24 23.86
CA GLU A 140 14.11 -15.10 23.21
C GLU A 140 12.83 -15.55 22.48
N LEU A 141 12.85 -16.69 21.78
CA LEU A 141 11.66 -17.23 21.11
C LEU A 141 10.58 -17.66 22.11
N THR A 142 10.93 -18.23 23.26
CA THR A 142 9.94 -18.53 24.31
C THR A 142 9.28 -17.27 24.86
N LEU A 143 10.05 -16.22 25.14
CA LEU A 143 9.52 -14.93 25.60
C LEU A 143 8.62 -14.23 24.56
N LEU A 144 8.86 -14.47 23.27
CA LEU A 144 8.01 -13.96 22.19
C LEU A 144 6.70 -14.74 22.05
N GLU A 145 6.69 -16.06 22.30
CA GLU A 145 5.46 -16.86 22.30
C GLU A 145 4.60 -16.58 23.55
N GLU A 146 5.21 -16.35 24.71
CA GLU A 146 4.50 -15.88 25.92
C GLU A 146 3.78 -14.55 25.66
N LYS A 147 4.49 -13.55 25.12
CA LYS A 147 3.89 -12.25 24.74
C LYS A 147 2.82 -12.36 23.66
N LYS A 148 2.94 -13.33 22.75
CA LYS A 148 1.91 -13.61 21.75
C LYS A 148 0.63 -14.14 22.42
N GLN A 149 0.75 -15.02 23.42
CA GLN A 149 -0.39 -15.52 24.18
C GLN A 149 -1.07 -14.41 25.00
N GLU A 150 -0.30 -13.54 25.67
CA GLU A 150 -0.84 -12.34 26.34
C GLU A 150 -1.64 -11.44 25.37
N LEU A 151 -1.13 -11.23 24.15
CA LEU A 151 -1.82 -10.45 23.11
C LEU A 151 -3.08 -11.16 22.58
N GLU A 152 -3.05 -12.48 22.42
CA GLU A 152 -4.20 -13.29 22.00
C GLU A 152 -5.32 -13.26 23.08
N GLU A 153 -4.99 -13.29 24.37
CA GLU A 153 -5.95 -13.11 25.46
C GLU A 153 -6.57 -11.70 25.49
N THR A 154 -5.75 -10.64 25.38
CA THR A 154 -6.28 -9.26 25.35
C THR A 154 -7.18 -9.00 24.14
N LEU A 155 -6.90 -9.61 22.99
CA LEU A 155 -7.77 -9.56 21.80
C LEU A 155 -9.10 -10.29 22.05
N SER A 156 -9.11 -11.43 22.74
CA SER A 156 -10.36 -12.12 23.10
C SER A 156 -11.26 -11.19 23.94
N LYS A 157 -10.70 -10.60 25.00
CA LYS A 157 -11.43 -9.69 25.89
C LYS A 157 -11.96 -8.44 25.18
N LEU A 158 -11.18 -7.84 24.28
CA LEU A 158 -11.62 -6.69 23.50
C LEU A 158 -12.77 -7.04 22.53
N ASN A 159 -12.80 -8.26 21.99
CA ASN A 159 -13.91 -8.72 21.17
C ASN A 159 -15.19 -8.95 22.00
N GLU A 160 -15.07 -9.47 23.22
CA GLU A 160 -16.18 -9.59 24.17
C GLU A 160 -16.79 -8.21 24.52
N GLU A 161 -15.94 -7.23 24.86
CA GLU A 161 -16.38 -5.84 25.11
C GLU A 161 -17.04 -5.18 23.88
N ILE A 162 -16.60 -5.52 22.66
CA ILE A 162 -17.25 -5.07 21.41
C ILE A 162 -18.63 -5.69 21.23
N GLU A 163 -18.81 -6.98 21.54
CA GLU A 163 -20.11 -7.64 21.38
C GLU A 163 -21.13 -7.23 22.47
N GLU A 164 -20.70 -6.94 23.70
CA GLU A 164 -21.58 -6.27 24.68
C GLU A 164 -22.06 -4.91 24.15
N HIS A 165 -21.18 -4.12 23.53
CA HIS A 165 -21.54 -2.85 22.90
C HIS A 165 -22.43 -3.02 21.64
N ASN A 166 -22.34 -4.14 20.92
CA ASN A 166 -23.27 -4.46 19.83
C ASN A 166 -24.66 -4.78 20.37
N GLN A 167 -24.77 -5.67 21.36
CA GLN A 167 -26.05 -6.06 21.97
C GLN A 167 -26.77 -4.87 22.62
N LEU A 168 -26.02 -3.97 23.27
CA LEU A 168 -26.57 -2.72 23.79
C LEU A 168 -27.16 -1.85 22.66
N ARG A 169 -26.42 -1.63 21.56
CA ARG A 169 -26.95 -0.90 20.39
C ARG A 169 -28.20 -1.54 19.81
N GLU A 170 -28.23 -2.87 19.67
CA GLU A 170 -29.41 -3.58 19.17
C GLU A 170 -30.62 -3.40 20.09
N SER A 171 -30.42 -3.33 21.41
CA SER A 171 -31.50 -3.03 22.37
C SER A 171 -32.04 -1.59 22.29
N GLU A 172 -31.24 -0.64 21.79
CA GLU A 172 -31.64 0.76 21.61
C GLU A 172 -32.43 1.00 20.31
N ILE A 173 -32.21 0.20 19.26
CA ILE A 173 -32.91 0.30 17.96
C ILE A 173 -34.44 0.48 18.07
N PRO A 174 -35.20 -0.36 18.82
CA PRO A 174 -36.65 -0.20 18.93
C PRO A 174 -37.07 1.13 19.58
N PHE A 175 -36.26 1.66 20.51
CA PHE A 175 -36.51 2.96 21.14
C PHE A 175 -36.33 4.12 20.15
N VAL A 176 -35.30 4.05 19.29
CA VAL A 176 -35.09 5.01 18.20
C VAL A 176 -36.24 4.96 17.20
N GLN A 177 -36.68 3.76 16.81
CA GLN A 177 -37.81 3.58 15.89
C GLN A 177 -39.14 4.13 16.44
N GLU A 178 -39.41 3.98 17.75
CA GLU A 178 -40.58 4.60 18.39
C GLU A 178 -40.47 6.14 18.41
N LEU A 179 -39.25 6.68 18.59
CA LEU A 179 -38.99 8.12 18.54
C LEU A 179 -39.23 8.69 17.14
N ASP A 180 -38.72 8.03 16.09
CA ASP A 180 -38.92 8.42 14.69
C ASP A 180 -40.39 8.35 14.27
N ALA A 181 -41.13 7.34 14.75
CA ALA A 181 -42.57 7.26 14.53
C ALA A 181 -43.31 8.49 15.10
N LYS A 182 -43.01 8.90 16.33
CA LYS A 182 -43.57 10.11 16.97
C LYS A 182 -43.14 11.38 16.25
N VAL A 183 -41.88 11.49 15.83
CA VAL A 183 -41.38 12.63 15.03
C VAL A 183 -42.13 12.73 13.69
N LYS A 184 -42.43 11.60 13.04
CA LYS A 184 -43.21 11.54 11.80
C LYS A 184 -44.68 11.97 11.99
N GLU A 185 -45.32 11.52 13.07
CA GLU A 185 -46.68 11.93 13.45
C GLU A 185 -46.76 13.44 13.76
N LEU A 186 -45.78 13.97 14.50
CA LEU A 186 -45.68 15.41 14.78
C LEU A 186 -45.49 16.24 13.50
N ARG A 187 -44.67 15.77 12.55
CA ARG A 187 -44.49 16.43 11.23
C ARG A 187 -45.79 16.45 10.42
N GLN A 188 -46.54 15.34 10.38
CA GLN A 188 -47.86 15.29 9.74
C GLN A 188 -48.87 16.24 10.42
N THR A 189 -48.86 16.30 11.76
CA THR A 189 -49.69 17.23 12.54
C THR A 189 -49.38 18.69 12.19
N ILE A 190 -48.10 19.08 12.16
CA ILE A 190 -47.67 20.42 11.74
C ILE A 190 -48.13 20.73 10.30
N GLN A 191 -48.01 19.79 9.37
CA GLN A 191 -48.46 19.96 7.99
C GLN A 191 -49.98 20.23 7.92
N SER A 192 -50.79 19.49 8.69
CA SER A 192 -52.24 19.69 8.79
C SER A 192 -52.61 21.08 9.35
N LEU A 193 -51.87 21.56 10.36
CA LEU A 193 -52.09 22.85 10.99
C LEU A 193 -51.72 23.99 10.05
N ASN A 194 -50.64 23.84 9.27
CA ASN A 194 -50.26 24.80 8.23
C ASN A 194 -51.33 24.88 7.11
N ASN A 195 -51.84 23.74 6.66
CA ASN A 195 -52.95 23.70 5.69
C ASN A 195 -54.21 24.38 6.25
N HIS A 196 -54.54 24.14 7.51
CA HIS A 196 -55.66 24.81 8.18
C HIS A 196 -55.44 26.33 8.28
N GLN A 197 -54.23 26.78 8.65
CA GLN A 197 -53.87 28.20 8.73
C GLN A 197 -53.98 28.90 7.37
N MET A 198 -53.60 28.22 6.29
CA MET A 198 -53.77 28.74 4.92
C MET A 198 -55.25 28.82 4.52
N SER A 199 -56.09 27.85 4.91
CA SER A 199 -57.55 27.94 4.69
C SER A 199 -58.17 29.13 5.44
N LEU A 200 -57.74 29.40 6.68
CA LEU A 200 -58.16 30.56 7.46
C LEU A 200 -57.71 31.88 6.84
N LYS A 201 -56.46 31.97 6.36
CA LYS A 201 -55.95 33.13 5.61
C LYS A 201 -56.77 33.42 4.34
N VAL A 202 -57.22 32.40 3.61
CA VAL A 202 -58.10 32.57 2.42
C VAL A 202 -59.49 33.06 2.84
N ASN A 203 -60.09 32.46 3.86
CA ASN A 203 -61.40 32.88 4.35
C ASN A 203 -61.39 34.32 4.91
N MET A 204 -60.30 34.74 5.55
CA MET A 204 -60.11 36.11 6.04
C MET A 204 -59.97 37.15 4.91
N ARG A 205 -59.44 36.77 3.74
CA ARG A 205 -59.48 37.65 2.54
C ARG A 205 -60.92 37.81 2.04
N LYS A 206 -61.64 36.70 1.88
CA LYS A 206 -63.04 36.68 1.40
C LYS A 206 -63.99 37.49 2.30
N THR A 207 -63.80 37.48 3.62
CA THR A 207 -64.58 38.35 4.51
C THR A 207 -64.16 39.82 4.41
N LYS A 208 -62.86 40.11 4.27
CA LYS A 208 -62.37 41.49 4.07
C LYS A 208 -62.83 42.10 2.74
N GLU A 209 -62.97 41.30 1.69
CA GLU A 209 -63.56 41.69 0.41
C GLU A 209 -65.05 42.03 0.56
N LYS A 210 -65.83 41.18 1.25
CA LYS A 210 -67.25 41.44 1.55
C LYS A 210 -67.48 42.68 2.43
N VAL A 211 -66.56 43.00 3.34
CA VAL A 211 -66.63 44.24 4.14
C VAL A 211 -66.54 45.46 3.23
N LYS A 212 -65.58 45.51 2.29
CA LYS A 212 -65.51 46.61 1.31
C LYS A 212 -66.77 46.73 0.47
N GLU A 213 -67.30 45.60 -0.01
CA GLU A 213 -68.54 45.54 -0.80
C GLU A 213 -69.76 46.05 0.00
N MET A 214 -69.74 45.94 1.33
CA MET A 214 -70.75 46.52 2.22
C MET A 214 -70.51 48.02 2.45
N ASP A 215 -69.27 48.45 2.68
CA ASP A 215 -68.92 49.86 2.90
C ASP A 215 -69.30 50.72 1.68
N GLU A 216 -69.03 50.23 0.46
CA GLU A 216 -69.44 50.88 -0.79
C GLU A 216 -70.97 51.00 -0.90
N LYS A 217 -71.74 49.99 -0.46
CA LYS A 217 -73.22 50.03 -0.45
C LYS A 217 -73.77 51.00 0.59
N ILE A 218 -73.10 51.14 1.74
CA ILE A 218 -73.46 52.11 2.78
C ILE A 218 -73.29 53.54 2.24
N GLN A 219 -72.14 53.86 1.65
CA GLN A 219 -71.88 55.20 1.09
C GLN A 219 -72.91 55.58 0.00
N ASN A 220 -73.27 54.64 -0.87
CA ASN A 220 -74.31 54.85 -1.90
C ASN A 220 -75.70 55.09 -1.28
N ALA A 221 -76.05 54.41 -0.18
CA ALA A 221 -77.31 54.60 0.52
C ALA A 221 -77.37 55.95 1.28
N GLU A 222 -76.27 56.37 1.90
CA GLU A 222 -76.15 57.67 2.57
C GLU A 222 -76.32 58.83 1.57
N PHE A 223 -75.71 58.73 0.38
CA PHE A 223 -75.87 59.72 -0.68
C PHE A 223 -77.34 59.86 -1.14
N ALA A 224 -78.04 58.74 -1.37
CA ALA A 224 -79.45 58.75 -1.76
C ALA A 224 -80.36 59.32 -0.67
N LEU A 225 -80.05 59.06 0.61
CA LEU A 225 -80.79 59.63 1.75
C LEU A 225 -80.67 61.17 1.77
N ILE A 226 -79.46 61.71 1.58
CA ILE A 226 -79.21 63.17 1.57
C ILE A 226 -80.04 63.85 0.47
N GLN A 227 -80.08 63.27 -0.74
CA GLN A 227 -80.91 63.79 -1.83
C GLN A 227 -82.40 63.85 -1.43
N SER A 228 -82.93 62.76 -0.85
CA SER A 228 -84.35 62.71 -0.45
C SER A 228 -84.71 63.72 0.66
N VAL A 229 -83.78 64.06 1.54
CA VAL A 229 -83.98 65.10 2.58
C VAL A 229 -84.03 66.49 1.93
N GLN A 230 -83.19 66.75 0.93
CA GLN A 230 -83.17 68.02 0.20
C GLN A 230 -84.44 68.22 -0.65
N GLU A 231 -84.95 67.15 -1.27
CA GLU A 231 -86.24 67.16 -1.98
C GLU A 231 -87.42 67.42 -1.03
N ASN A 232 -87.47 66.76 0.13
CA ASN A 232 -88.49 67.00 1.16
C ASN A 232 -88.46 68.43 1.71
N GLY A 233 -87.27 69.02 1.90
CA GLY A 233 -87.12 70.43 2.26
C GLY A 233 -87.75 71.38 1.22
N SER A 234 -87.61 71.06 -0.07
CA SER A 234 -88.25 71.83 -1.14
C SER A 234 -89.78 71.73 -1.14
N LEU A 235 -90.35 70.59 -0.76
CA LEU A 235 -91.79 70.35 -0.69
C LEU A 235 -92.43 71.03 0.53
N HIS A 236 -91.77 71.01 1.68
CA HIS A 236 -92.24 71.69 2.89
C HIS A 236 -92.38 73.22 2.72
N SER A 237 -91.68 73.83 1.77
CA SER A 237 -91.78 75.26 1.49
C SER A 237 -93.11 75.72 0.84
N LYS A 238 -94.00 74.80 0.44
CA LYS A 238 -95.12 75.09 -0.49
C LYS A 238 -96.54 74.99 0.07
N ILE A 239 -96.74 74.68 1.37
CA ILE A 239 -98.08 74.30 1.89
C ILE A 239 -98.46 74.99 3.22
N VAL A 240 -99.04 76.21 3.16
CA VAL A 240 -99.98 76.74 4.19
C VAL A 240 -100.96 77.75 3.57
N GLN A 241 -102.25 77.41 3.44
CA GLN A 241 -103.48 78.26 3.47
C GLN A 241 -104.70 77.30 3.41
N SER A 242 -105.88 77.49 4.03
CA SER A 242 -106.32 78.37 5.14
C SER A 242 -107.56 77.70 5.83
N PRO A 243 -107.86 77.89 7.14
CA PRO A 243 -108.67 76.91 7.89
C PRO A 243 -109.96 77.46 8.59
N ASP A 244 -111.07 77.65 7.87
CA ASP A 244 -112.32 78.22 8.46
C ASP A 244 -113.59 77.36 8.41
N LYS A 245 -113.62 76.22 7.70
CA LYS A 245 -114.79 75.32 7.68
C LYS A 245 -114.71 74.13 8.65
N LEU A 246 -113.59 73.97 9.35
CA LEU A 246 -113.40 72.87 10.32
C LEU A 246 -113.94 73.18 11.72
N GLN A 247 -114.06 74.45 12.12
CA GLN A 247 -114.22 74.81 13.54
C GLN A 247 -115.47 74.21 14.22
N ARG A 248 -116.61 74.11 13.53
CA ARG A 248 -117.83 73.49 14.09
C ARG A 248 -117.77 71.96 14.16
N ALA A 249 -117.12 71.31 13.18
CA ALA A 249 -116.83 69.87 13.25
C ALA A 249 -115.69 69.54 14.23
N LEU A 250 -114.95 70.56 14.69
CA LEU A 250 -113.86 70.42 15.63
C LEU A 250 -114.36 70.24 17.07
N ASP A 251 -115.51 70.81 17.46
CA ASP A 251 -115.94 70.84 18.87
C ASP A 251 -116.55 69.53 19.35
N GLU A 252 -117.42 68.88 18.55
CA GLU A 252 -117.86 67.51 18.84
C GLU A 252 -116.69 66.53 18.79
N LYS A 253 -115.80 66.68 17.80
CA LYS A 253 -114.56 65.89 17.75
C LYS A 253 -113.58 66.23 18.87
N LYS A 254 -113.61 67.41 19.51
CA LYS A 254 -112.78 67.73 20.69
C LYS A 254 -113.20 66.90 21.89
N SER A 255 -114.49 66.61 22.06
CA SER A 255 -114.99 65.74 23.12
C SER A 255 -114.42 64.32 22.98
N VAL A 256 -114.71 63.65 21.86
CA VAL A 256 -114.21 62.30 21.58
C VAL A 256 -112.67 62.25 21.51
N LYS A 257 -112.02 63.32 21.01
CA LYS A 257 -110.56 63.47 21.02
C LYS A 257 -110.00 63.73 22.41
N ALA A 258 -110.76 64.25 23.38
CA ALA A 258 -110.27 64.42 24.75
C ALA A 258 -110.19 63.07 25.46
N GLU A 259 -111.23 62.24 25.34
CA GLU A 259 -111.21 60.87 25.87
C GLU A 259 -110.17 60.01 25.13
N ALA A 260 -110.20 60.01 23.79
CA ALA A 260 -109.22 59.28 22.99
C ALA A 260 -107.78 59.73 23.28
N LYS A 261 -107.51 61.03 23.45
CA LYS A 261 -106.18 61.56 23.80
C LYS A 261 -105.78 61.24 25.24
N ASN A 262 -106.73 61.05 26.16
CA ASN A 262 -106.44 60.61 27.53
C ASN A 262 -106.16 59.09 27.58
N ALA A 263 -106.89 58.28 26.81
CA ALA A 263 -106.58 56.87 26.60
C ALA A 263 -105.24 56.66 25.85
N GLU A 264 -104.98 57.47 24.81
CA GLU A 264 -103.71 57.55 24.09
C GLU A 264 -102.56 57.94 25.02
N ARG A 265 -102.73 58.96 25.87
CA ARG A 265 -101.75 59.31 26.92
C ARG A 265 -101.50 58.15 27.88
N ALA A 266 -102.54 57.47 28.36
CA ALA A 266 -102.39 56.32 29.26
C ALA A 266 -101.67 55.15 28.56
N ALA A 267 -101.94 54.91 27.28
CA ALA A 267 -101.26 53.91 26.46
C ALA A 267 -99.80 54.30 26.15
N MET A 268 -99.53 55.56 25.83
CA MET A 268 -98.17 56.10 25.64
C MET A 268 -97.35 56.05 26.94
N GLN A 269 -97.95 56.39 28.09
CA GLN A 269 -97.35 56.26 29.41
C GLN A 269 -96.99 54.80 29.67
N ALA A 270 -97.95 53.87 29.56
CA ALA A 270 -97.71 52.45 29.75
C ALA A 270 -96.73 51.84 28.73
N PHE A 271 -96.62 52.41 27.52
CA PHE A 271 -95.62 52.03 26.52
C PHE A 271 -94.23 52.58 26.86
N HIS A 272 -94.11 53.82 27.31
CA HIS A 272 -92.86 54.40 27.80
C HIS A 272 -92.37 53.69 29.05
N ASP A 273 -93.24 53.38 30.01
CA ASP A 273 -92.90 52.63 31.23
C ASP A 273 -92.40 51.22 30.88
N LYS A 274 -93.06 50.52 29.94
CA LYS A 274 -92.60 49.22 29.42
C LYS A 274 -91.31 49.32 28.60
N SER A 275 -91.11 50.39 27.84
CA SER A 275 -89.88 50.62 27.07
C SER A 275 -88.69 50.92 28.00
N ALA A 276 -88.90 51.71 29.05
CA ALA A 276 -87.90 51.97 30.09
C ALA A 276 -87.57 50.68 30.86
N LEU A 277 -88.57 49.84 31.17
CA LEU A 277 -88.35 48.52 31.75
C LEU A 277 -87.52 47.61 30.81
N LEU A 278 -87.84 47.60 29.51
CA LEU A 278 -87.10 46.83 28.49
C LEU A 278 -85.64 47.33 28.35
N GLU A 279 -85.41 48.64 28.40
CA GLU A 279 -84.07 49.24 28.46
C GLU A 279 -83.30 48.82 29.71
N LEU A 280 -83.95 48.76 30.89
CA LEU A 280 -83.32 48.29 32.11
C LEU A 280 -82.95 46.80 32.01
N TYR A 281 -83.84 45.95 31.49
CA TYR A 281 -83.57 44.51 31.28
C TYR A 281 -82.45 44.26 30.25
N THR A 282 -82.41 45.00 29.14
CA THR A 282 -81.34 44.88 28.14
C THR A 282 -80.00 45.39 28.68
N LYS A 283 -79.98 46.53 29.41
CA LYS A 283 -78.77 47.02 30.11
C LYS A 283 -78.29 46.04 31.18
N ALA A 284 -79.19 45.32 31.86
CA ALA A 284 -78.83 44.24 32.79
C ALA A 284 -78.26 43.00 32.05
N SER A 285 -78.89 42.57 30.95
CA SER A 285 -78.43 41.46 30.12
C SER A 285 -77.04 41.72 29.49
N MET A 286 -76.78 42.95 29.03
CA MET A 286 -75.45 43.38 28.56
C MET A 286 -74.38 43.34 29.67
N LYS A 287 -74.74 43.66 30.92
CA LYS A 287 -73.82 43.53 32.06
C LYS A 287 -73.55 42.05 32.39
N LEU A 288 -74.58 41.21 32.42
CA LEU A 288 -74.45 39.76 32.69
C LEU A 288 -73.62 39.05 31.62
N SER A 289 -73.87 39.29 30.34
CA SER A 289 -73.08 38.73 29.24
C SER A 289 -71.62 39.18 29.29
N LYS A 290 -71.34 40.45 29.62
CA LYS A 290 -69.97 40.95 29.84
C LYS A 290 -69.28 40.25 31.02
N GLN A 291 -69.98 40.02 32.14
CA GLN A 291 -69.43 39.26 33.28
C GLN A 291 -69.17 37.79 32.92
N LEU A 292 -70.08 37.15 32.17
CA LEU A 292 -69.93 35.76 31.72
C LEU A 292 -68.75 35.59 30.76
N ALA A 293 -68.53 36.54 29.84
CA ALA A 293 -67.35 36.58 28.98
C ALA A 293 -66.05 36.78 29.79
N GLN A 294 -66.06 37.64 30.81
CA GLN A 294 -64.92 37.82 31.72
C GLN A 294 -64.63 36.58 32.58
N MET A 295 -65.64 35.81 32.99
CA MET A 295 -65.44 34.53 33.66
C MET A 295 -64.84 33.47 32.72
N LYS A 296 -65.31 33.37 31.47
CA LYS A 296 -64.73 32.45 30.48
C LYS A 296 -63.25 32.75 30.23
N ALA A 297 -62.91 34.01 29.92
CA ALA A 297 -61.52 34.42 29.72
C ALA A 297 -60.61 34.09 30.93
N LYS A 298 -61.10 34.23 32.16
CA LYS A 298 -60.37 33.80 33.36
C LYS A 298 -60.25 32.29 33.49
N GLN A 299 -61.29 31.53 33.15
CA GLN A 299 -61.25 30.06 33.16
C GLN A 299 -60.25 29.53 32.12
N ASP A 300 -60.20 30.13 30.93
CA ASP A 300 -59.28 29.77 29.87
C ASP A 300 -57.82 30.06 30.29
N GLN A 301 -57.57 31.22 30.93
CA GLN A 301 -56.27 31.54 31.54
C GLN A 301 -55.86 30.56 32.66
N VAL A 302 -56.79 30.16 33.53
CA VAL A 302 -56.53 29.15 34.57
C VAL A 302 -56.23 27.78 33.96
N ASN A 303 -56.88 27.41 32.86
CA ASN A 303 -56.61 26.17 32.14
C ASN A 303 -55.22 26.19 31.48
N SER A 304 -54.82 27.29 30.83
CA SER A 304 -53.47 27.43 30.27
C SER A 304 -52.39 27.39 31.35
N ALA A 305 -52.61 28.07 32.49
CA ALA A 305 -51.66 28.06 33.61
C ALA A 305 -51.46 26.65 34.19
N LYS A 306 -52.52 25.84 34.30
CA LYS A 306 -52.44 24.44 34.74
C LYS A 306 -51.71 23.52 33.76
N THR A 307 -51.68 23.86 32.47
CA THR A 307 -50.90 23.13 31.46
C THR A 307 -49.42 23.47 31.65
N ILE A 308 -49.08 24.76 31.69
CA ILE A 308 -47.72 25.26 31.97
C ILE A 308 -47.15 24.70 33.30
N GLU A 309 -47.98 24.57 34.34
CA GLU A 309 -47.57 23.97 35.62
C GLU A 309 -47.19 22.48 35.50
N LYS A 310 -47.88 21.71 34.64
CA LYS A 310 -47.52 20.31 34.34
C LYS A 310 -46.24 20.25 33.52
N ASP A 311 -46.11 21.10 32.50
CA ASP A 311 -44.95 21.13 31.61
C ASP A 311 -43.69 21.51 32.40
N LEU A 312 -43.78 22.48 33.31
CA LEU A 312 -42.71 22.84 34.24
C LEU A 312 -42.34 21.70 35.21
N LYS A 313 -43.32 20.91 35.67
CA LYS A 313 -43.06 19.73 36.52
C LYS A 313 -42.34 18.61 35.74
N LEU A 314 -42.71 18.39 34.48
CA LEU A 314 -42.08 17.42 33.58
C LEU A 314 -40.65 17.86 33.23
N LEU A 315 -40.46 19.12 32.81
CA LEU A 315 -39.13 19.69 32.56
C LEU A 315 -38.22 19.62 33.80
N LYS A 316 -38.75 19.86 35.00
CA LYS A 316 -37.99 19.74 36.25
C LYS A 316 -37.57 18.30 36.58
N ALA A 317 -38.37 17.30 36.23
CA ALA A 317 -37.98 15.89 36.33
C ALA A 317 -36.83 15.59 35.37
N ASN A 318 -37.00 15.92 34.08
CA ASN A 318 -35.98 15.71 33.06
C ASN A 318 -34.64 16.39 33.40
N MET A 319 -34.66 17.61 33.97
CA MET A 319 -33.45 18.28 34.47
C MET A 319 -32.75 17.49 35.57
N SER A 320 -33.50 16.86 36.49
CA SER A 320 -32.93 16.02 37.56
C SER A 320 -32.23 14.79 37.00
N ASP A 321 -32.78 14.18 35.94
CA ASP A 321 -32.20 12.99 35.31
C ASP A 321 -30.93 13.36 34.49
N GLN A 322 -30.94 14.51 33.82
CA GLN A 322 -29.76 15.07 33.15
C GLN A 322 -28.65 15.44 34.16
N ASP A 323 -29.00 15.97 35.34
CA ASP A 323 -28.07 16.23 36.44
C ASP A 323 -27.42 14.97 37.04
N VAL A 324 -28.03 13.79 36.86
CA VAL A 324 -27.44 12.49 37.21
C VAL A 324 -26.53 12.00 36.07
N LEU A 325 -26.95 12.15 34.81
CA LEU A 325 -26.15 11.81 33.64
C LEU A 325 -24.84 12.62 33.59
N ASN A 326 -24.91 13.93 33.83
CA ASN A 326 -23.75 14.83 33.86
C ASN A 326 -22.72 14.39 34.90
N LYS A 327 -23.15 14.01 36.12
CA LYS A 327 -22.25 13.52 37.18
C LYS A 327 -21.58 12.18 36.82
N SER A 328 -22.28 11.33 36.06
CA SER A 328 -21.70 10.09 35.52
C SER A 328 -20.64 10.38 34.44
N LEU A 329 -20.88 11.38 33.58
CA LEU A 329 -19.93 11.84 32.58
C LEU A 329 -18.71 12.54 33.21
N GLU A 330 -18.90 13.37 34.24
CA GLU A 330 -17.81 13.98 35.02
C GLU A 330 -16.92 12.90 35.68
N ALA A 331 -17.52 11.85 36.26
CA ALA A 331 -16.77 10.74 36.84
C ALA A 331 -15.94 9.98 35.78
N LYS A 332 -16.52 9.70 34.60
CA LYS A 332 -15.80 9.09 33.47
C LYS A 332 -14.69 9.99 32.91
N LEU A 333 -14.89 11.31 32.91
CA LEU A 333 -13.88 12.27 32.48
C LEU A 333 -12.68 12.24 33.43
N ILE A 334 -12.90 12.20 34.75
CA ILE A 334 -11.83 12.06 35.75
C ILE A 334 -11.09 10.72 35.58
N GLU A 335 -11.80 9.62 35.32
CA GLU A 335 -11.17 8.32 35.06
C GLU A 335 -10.25 8.38 33.83
N LEU A 336 -10.74 8.93 32.71
CA LEU A 336 -9.95 9.12 31.48
C LEU A 336 -8.76 10.07 31.69
N GLN A 337 -8.93 11.13 32.48
CA GLN A 337 -7.85 12.04 32.87
C GLN A 337 -6.73 11.29 33.59
N THR A 338 -7.05 10.48 34.61
CA THR A 338 -6.02 9.72 35.35
C THR A 338 -5.33 8.65 34.49
N LYS A 339 -6.04 8.05 33.53
CA LYS A 339 -5.44 7.15 32.53
C LYS A 339 -4.48 7.88 31.57
N ALA A 340 -4.79 9.12 31.18
CA ALA A 340 -3.89 9.95 30.38
C ALA A 340 -2.61 10.34 31.16
N ASP A 341 -2.75 10.70 32.44
CA ASP A 341 -1.61 11.03 33.31
C ASP A 341 -0.67 9.81 33.50
N GLN A 342 -1.24 8.61 33.69
CA GLN A 342 -0.49 7.35 33.74
C GLN A 342 0.29 7.07 32.45
N LEU A 343 -0.31 7.31 31.29
CA LEU A 343 0.33 7.10 29.98
C LEU A 343 1.46 8.11 29.71
N ASP A 344 1.31 9.37 30.12
CA ASP A 344 2.39 10.36 29.99
C ASP A 344 3.54 10.06 30.95
N GLU A 345 3.31 9.46 32.10
CA GLU A 345 4.40 9.00 32.99
C GLU A 345 5.14 7.78 32.44
N LEU A 346 4.41 6.78 31.92
CA LEU A 346 5.01 5.64 31.19
C LEU A 346 5.84 6.09 29.99
N LYS A 347 5.36 7.10 29.25
CA LYS A 347 6.09 7.72 28.14
C LYS A 347 7.39 8.39 28.60
N LYS A 348 7.39 9.13 29.72
CA LYS A 348 8.63 9.72 30.28
C LYS A 348 9.67 8.66 30.63
N GLN A 349 9.25 7.53 31.19
CA GLN A 349 10.12 6.40 31.52
C GLN A 349 10.74 5.80 30.24
N LEU A 350 9.93 5.50 29.23
CA LEU A 350 10.42 4.98 27.93
C LEU A 350 11.33 5.99 27.19
N GLU A 351 11.04 7.30 27.28
CA GLU A 351 11.92 8.33 26.71
C GLU A 351 13.27 8.41 27.44
N TYR A 352 13.31 8.22 28.76
CA TYR A 352 14.53 8.15 29.55
C TYR A 352 15.38 6.91 29.22
N GLU A 353 14.77 5.73 29.16
CA GLU A 353 15.45 4.49 28.73
C GLU A 353 16.03 4.62 27.32
N ARG A 354 15.26 5.18 26.38
CA ARG A 354 15.73 5.46 25.01
C ARG A 354 16.94 6.40 24.99
N VAL A 355 17.02 7.38 25.90
CA VAL A 355 18.20 8.25 26.02
C VAL A 355 19.40 7.49 26.58
N GLN A 356 19.22 6.68 27.64
CA GLN A 356 20.31 5.86 28.20
C GLN A 356 20.87 4.86 27.18
N ASN A 357 20.00 4.12 26.49
CA ASN A 357 20.39 3.18 25.43
C ASN A 357 21.15 3.89 24.30
N ARG A 358 20.73 5.10 23.91
CA ARG A 358 21.45 5.91 22.91
C ARG A 358 22.82 6.35 23.40
N GLU A 359 22.97 6.72 24.68
CA GLU A 359 24.29 7.02 25.25
C GLU A 359 25.21 5.82 25.28
N GLN A 360 24.70 4.63 25.61
CA GLN A 360 25.50 3.41 25.63
C GLN A 360 25.98 3.05 24.22
N VAL A 361 25.09 3.02 23.22
CA VAL A 361 25.46 2.77 21.82
C VAL A 361 26.46 3.81 21.29
N ASN A 362 26.35 5.09 21.70
CA ASN A 362 27.34 6.12 21.36
C ASN A 362 28.72 5.83 21.99
N LYS A 363 28.78 5.36 23.24
CA LYS A 363 30.03 4.99 23.94
C LYS A 363 30.70 3.79 23.25
N GLU A 364 29.91 2.79 22.84
CA GLU A 364 30.39 1.63 22.06
C GLU A 364 30.90 2.04 20.67
N LEU A 365 30.19 2.95 19.97
CA LEU A 365 30.59 3.45 18.65
C LEU A 365 31.93 4.21 18.67
N GLU A 366 32.14 5.08 19.67
CA GLU A 366 33.41 5.82 19.80
C GLU A 366 34.58 4.88 20.18
N ASN A 367 34.34 3.83 20.97
CA ASN A 367 35.34 2.80 21.24
C ASN A 367 35.75 2.05 19.96
N VAL A 368 34.78 1.62 19.13
CA VAL A 368 35.05 0.94 17.85
C VAL A 368 35.78 1.88 16.87
N LYS A 369 35.41 3.17 16.83
CA LYS A 369 36.07 4.19 16.02
C LYS A 369 37.54 4.39 16.41
N LEU A 370 37.84 4.44 17.72
CA LEU A 370 39.22 4.49 18.23
C LEU A 370 40.01 3.22 17.85
N GLU A 371 39.38 2.05 17.86
CA GLU A 371 40.01 0.81 17.40
C GLU A 371 40.32 0.85 15.88
N VAL A 372 39.41 1.40 15.08
CA VAL A 372 39.62 1.58 13.62
C VAL A 372 40.75 2.58 13.33
N GLU A 373 40.87 3.68 14.09
CA GLU A 373 41.93 4.67 13.91
C GLU A 373 43.32 4.15 14.34
N THR A 374 43.39 3.38 15.44
CA THR A 374 44.63 2.71 15.85
C THR A 374 45.05 1.61 14.87
N ARG A 375 44.12 0.79 14.36
CA ARG A 375 44.37 -0.16 13.27
C ARG A 375 44.84 0.54 11.98
N ARG A 376 44.21 1.66 11.60
CA ARG A 376 44.57 2.46 10.41
C ARG A 376 45.97 3.05 10.47
N SER A 377 46.35 3.65 11.60
CA SER A 377 47.69 4.22 11.78
C SER A 377 48.78 3.13 11.79
N GLY A 378 48.51 1.97 12.39
CA GLY A 378 49.39 0.80 12.31
C GLY A 378 49.58 0.28 10.87
N LEU A 379 48.52 0.28 10.04
CA LEU A 379 48.63 -0.06 8.62
C LEU A 379 49.42 0.99 7.83
N GLN A 380 49.23 2.29 8.10
CA GLN A 380 49.95 3.36 7.43
C GLN A 380 51.46 3.34 7.77
N ALA A 381 51.83 2.97 9.00
CA ALA A 381 53.23 2.75 9.39
C ALA A 381 53.87 1.58 8.60
N ARG A 382 53.14 0.46 8.44
CA ARG A 382 53.59 -0.69 7.62
C ARG A 382 53.71 -0.32 6.13
N GLN A 383 52.79 0.48 5.60
CA GLN A 383 52.85 0.95 4.22
C GLN A 383 54.17 1.71 3.96
N LYS A 384 54.53 2.68 4.83
CA LYS A 384 55.80 3.41 4.71
C LYS A 384 57.04 2.52 4.77
N GLN A 385 57.00 1.44 5.56
CA GLN A 385 58.09 0.45 5.60
C GLN A 385 58.20 -0.33 4.28
N VAL A 386 57.08 -0.72 3.67
CA VAL A 386 57.05 -1.39 2.37
C VAL A 386 57.53 -0.44 1.26
N GLU A 387 57.09 0.82 1.26
CA GLU A 387 57.54 1.85 0.32
C GLU A 387 59.06 2.07 0.40
N ALA A 388 59.63 2.12 1.60
CA ALA A 388 61.08 2.19 1.80
C ALA A 388 61.82 0.96 1.25
N MET A 389 61.30 -0.25 1.48
CA MET A 389 61.88 -1.49 0.94
C MET A 389 61.81 -1.56 -0.60
N VAL A 390 60.79 -0.97 -1.23
CA VAL A 390 60.71 -0.86 -2.69
C VAL A 390 61.79 0.10 -3.22
N MET A 391 61.99 1.26 -2.58
CA MET A 391 63.07 2.19 -2.96
C MET A 391 64.47 1.58 -2.79
N GLU A 392 64.69 0.72 -1.79
CA GLU A 392 65.92 -0.08 -1.66
C GLU A 392 66.05 -1.11 -2.79
N ALA A 393 64.97 -1.80 -3.17
CA ALA A 393 64.98 -2.74 -4.29
C ALA A 393 65.29 -2.05 -5.64
N ASP A 394 64.74 -0.86 -5.89
CA ASP A 394 64.98 -0.12 -7.14
C ASP A 394 66.40 0.50 -7.20
N THR A 395 66.94 0.93 -6.05
CA THR A 395 68.36 1.34 -5.95
C THR A 395 69.34 0.16 -5.96
N ILE A 396 68.86 -1.09 -5.86
CA ILE A 396 69.62 -2.31 -6.16
C ILE A 396 69.49 -2.67 -7.65
N ASN A 397 68.28 -2.63 -8.23
CA ASN A 397 68.03 -2.92 -9.65
C ASN A 397 68.84 -2.00 -10.58
N THR A 398 68.90 -0.71 -10.29
CA THR A 398 69.71 0.27 -11.05
C THR A 398 71.21 -0.02 -10.97
N LYS A 399 71.73 -0.47 -9.82
CA LYS A 399 73.13 -0.92 -9.69
C LYS A 399 73.40 -2.19 -10.48
N ILE A 400 72.48 -3.15 -10.47
CA ILE A 400 72.57 -4.39 -11.27
C ILE A 400 72.64 -4.05 -12.76
N GLN A 401 71.81 -3.12 -13.23
CA GLN A 401 71.80 -2.69 -14.63
C GLN A 401 73.12 -2.00 -15.02
N ALA A 402 73.64 -1.08 -14.21
CA ALA A 402 74.94 -0.42 -14.47
C ALA A 402 76.12 -1.43 -14.50
N VAL A 403 76.11 -2.45 -13.63
CA VAL A 403 77.10 -3.54 -13.65
C VAL A 403 76.97 -4.39 -14.93
N LYS A 404 75.74 -4.67 -15.37
CA LYS A 404 75.47 -5.40 -16.62
C LYS A 404 75.97 -4.65 -17.85
N GLU A 405 75.76 -3.33 -17.90
CA GLU A 405 76.24 -2.45 -18.98
C GLU A 405 77.77 -2.37 -19.00
N SER A 406 78.42 -2.19 -17.84
CA SER A 406 79.88 -2.23 -17.73
C SER A 406 80.47 -3.60 -18.11
N GLY A 407 79.76 -4.69 -17.80
CA GLY A 407 80.12 -6.04 -18.23
C GLY A 407 80.01 -6.25 -19.75
N ALA A 408 78.96 -5.70 -20.38
CA ALA A 408 78.77 -5.74 -21.82
C ALA A 408 79.86 -4.95 -22.57
N ALA A 409 80.21 -3.75 -22.08
CA ALA A 409 81.29 -2.94 -22.66
C ALA A 409 82.64 -3.69 -22.65
N LYS A 410 83.01 -4.31 -21.51
CA LYS A 410 84.22 -5.14 -21.42
C LYS A 410 84.18 -6.38 -22.32
N MET A 411 83.00 -6.93 -22.57
CA MET A 411 82.83 -8.05 -23.50
C MET A 411 83.08 -7.61 -24.95
N GLN A 412 82.70 -6.38 -25.32
CA GLN A 412 83.01 -5.78 -26.62
C GLN A 412 84.50 -5.42 -26.75
N GLU A 413 85.13 -4.87 -25.71
CA GLU A 413 86.59 -4.65 -25.67
C GLU A 413 87.36 -5.95 -25.91
N MET A 414 86.97 -7.04 -25.24
CA MET A 414 87.56 -8.36 -25.42
C MET A 414 87.29 -8.95 -26.81
N HIS A 415 86.12 -8.70 -27.41
CA HIS A 415 85.80 -9.11 -28.78
C HIS A 415 86.76 -8.45 -29.78
N HIS A 416 86.89 -7.12 -29.73
CA HIS A 416 87.81 -6.36 -30.59
C HIS A 416 89.29 -6.74 -30.38
N LEU A 417 89.67 -7.11 -29.15
CA LEU A 417 91.02 -7.64 -28.89
C LEU A 417 91.25 -8.99 -29.57
N CYS A 418 90.26 -9.90 -29.52
CA CYS A 418 90.29 -11.18 -30.24
C CYS A 418 90.29 -11.00 -31.77
N GLU A 419 89.52 -10.05 -32.30
CA GLU A 419 89.53 -9.70 -33.73
C GLU A 419 90.92 -9.21 -34.15
N SER A 420 91.53 -8.27 -33.42
CA SER A 420 92.88 -7.77 -33.72
C SER A 420 93.98 -8.85 -33.60
N ILE A 421 93.80 -9.85 -32.73
CA ILE A 421 94.68 -11.03 -32.67
C ILE A 421 94.46 -11.92 -33.90
N THR A 422 93.21 -12.12 -34.33
CA THR A 422 92.86 -12.92 -35.50
C THR A 422 93.40 -12.30 -36.80
N GLU A 423 93.32 -10.98 -36.96
CA GLU A 423 93.97 -10.26 -38.06
C GLU A 423 95.49 -10.45 -38.08
N LYS A 424 96.15 -10.33 -36.91
CA LYS A 424 97.61 -10.51 -36.79
C LYS A 424 98.06 -11.95 -37.08
N VAL A 425 97.25 -12.95 -36.73
CA VAL A 425 97.51 -14.35 -37.09
C VAL A 425 97.31 -14.57 -38.60
N ASN A 426 96.27 -13.98 -39.19
CA ASN A 426 96.04 -14.04 -40.64
C ASN A 426 97.11 -13.27 -41.46
N PHE A 427 97.79 -12.29 -40.87
CA PHE A 427 98.92 -11.61 -41.53
C PHE A 427 100.19 -12.48 -41.64
N CYS A 428 100.27 -13.61 -40.92
CA CYS A 428 101.41 -14.53 -40.94
C CYS A 428 101.29 -15.70 -41.93
N SER A 429 100.23 -15.76 -42.75
CA SER A 429 99.93 -16.92 -43.62
C SER A 429 100.24 -16.71 -45.12
N PHE A 430 101.04 -15.69 -45.49
CA PHE A 430 101.26 -15.33 -46.90
C PHE A 430 102.71 -14.88 -47.24
N MET A 431 103.63 -15.84 -47.44
CA MET A 431 104.85 -15.81 -48.29
C MET A 431 105.66 -17.14 -48.09
N PRO A 432 106.57 -17.57 -48.99
CA PRO A 432 106.52 -18.95 -49.47
C PRO A 432 107.67 -19.86 -49.03
N THR A 433 107.47 -21.15 -49.29
CA THR A 433 108.37 -22.27 -49.02
C THR A 433 109.65 -22.24 -49.86
N GLN A 434 110.83 -22.22 -49.22
CA GLN A 434 111.94 -23.20 -49.37
C GLN A 434 113.27 -22.68 -48.79
N MET A 435 113.73 -23.26 -47.67
CA MET A 435 115.12 -23.68 -47.54
C MET A 435 115.26 -24.87 -46.59
N LEU A 436 116.41 -25.54 -46.65
CA LEU A 436 116.55 -26.97 -46.36
C LEU A 436 117.19 -27.25 -44.97
N LEU A 437 116.74 -28.33 -44.32
CA LEU A 437 117.45 -29.13 -43.29
C LEU A 437 118.19 -28.41 -42.14
N MET A 438 117.64 -28.53 -40.93
CA MET A 438 118.36 -29.13 -39.78
C MET A 438 117.37 -29.82 -38.82
N LEU A 439 117.85 -30.83 -38.11
CA LEU A 439 117.15 -31.65 -37.09
C LEU A 439 117.87 -31.49 -35.72
N PRO A 440 117.37 -31.99 -34.58
CA PRO A 440 116.03 -32.55 -34.29
C PRO A 440 115.33 -31.90 -33.06
N GLY A 441 114.03 -32.15 -32.89
CA GLY A 441 113.24 -31.75 -31.70
C GLY A 441 111.91 -32.51 -31.60
N MET A 442 111.95 -33.84 -31.72
CA MET A 442 110.77 -34.66 -32.08
C MET A 442 110.23 -35.49 -30.89
N ARG A 443 108.89 -35.54 -30.74
CA ARG A 443 108.11 -36.53 -29.93
C ARG A 443 108.33 -36.43 -28.39
N MET A 444 107.52 -36.97 -27.46
CA MET A 444 106.24 -37.74 -27.39
C MET A 444 105.70 -37.60 -25.93
N VAL A 445 104.49 -37.96 -25.45
CA VAL A 445 103.23 -38.64 -25.88
C VAL A 445 102.08 -37.81 -25.21
N LEU A 446 100.87 -37.57 -25.71
CA LEU A 446 100.01 -38.11 -26.79
C LEU A 446 99.15 -39.37 -26.46
N GLY A 447 98.58 -39.44 -25.25
CA GLY A 447 97.53 -40.39 -24.83
C GLY A 447 96.76 -39.84 -23.61
N ASN A 448 95.46 -40.07 -23.43
CA ASN A 448 94.55 -40.99 -24.13
C ASN A 448 93.39 -40.26 -24.81
N LEU A 449 92.89 -40.85 -25.91
CA LEU A 449 91.69 -40.40 -26.61
C LEU A 449 90.71 -41.59 -26.74
N GLN A 450 89.79 -41.69 -25.77
CA GLN A 450 88.54 -42.45 -25.90
C GLN A 450 87.46 -41.58 -25.21
N ALA A 451 86.73 -40.75 -25.95
CA ALA A 451 85.73 -41.06 -26.98
C ALA A 451 84.35 -41.33 -26.36
N GLU A 452 83.58 -40.26 -26.22
CA GLU A 452 82.13 -40.30 -26.38
C GLU A 452 81.72 -39.22 -27.39
N LYS A 453 80.58 -39.44 -28.04
CA LYS A 453 80.12 -38.72 -29.26
C LYS A 453 79.35 -37.44 -28.90
N TRP A 454 79.36 -36.38 -29.73
CA TRP A 454 78.45 -36.16 -30.87
C TRP A 454 76.99 -36.47 -30.48
N ASP A 455 75.99 -35.60 -30.67
CA ASP A 455 75.81 -34.49 -31.63
C ASP A 455 75.39 -33.19 -30.87
N ASP A 456 75.73 -31.96 -31.31
CA ASP A 456 75.14 -31.18 -32.42
C ASP A 456 73.59 -31.15 -32.38
N GLU A 457 72.86 -30.04 -32.50
CA GLU A 457 73.15 -28.60 -32.70
C GLU A 457 72.65 -27.80 -31.45
N TRP A 458 72.30 -26.50 -31.33
CA TRP A 458 71.98 -25.35 -32.20
C TRP A 458 72.54 -24.03 -31.61
N TRP A 459 72.55 -22.98 -32.43
CA TRP A 459 72.76 -21.56 -32.08
C TRP A 459 71.83 -20.69 -32.95
N TRP A 460 71.56 -19.44 -32.54
CA TRP A 460 70.69 -18.45 -33.23
C TRP A 460 69.19 -18.85 -33.26
N TRP A 461 68.20 -17.95 -33.34
CA TRP A 461 68.20 -16.54 -33.74
C TRP A 461 67.49 -15.61 -32.72
N TRP A 462 67.89 -14.33 -32.71
CA TRP A 462 67.02 -13.19 -32.40
C TRP A 462 67.39 -12.03 -33.35
N GLU A 463 66.53 -11.02 -33.46
CA GLU A 463 66.40 -10.09 -34.60
C GLU A 463 65.91 -10.78 -35.90
N GLY A 464 65.04 -10.17 -36.71
CA GLY A 464 64.33 -8.91 -36.52
C GLY A 464 63.37 -8.59 -37.69
N GLY A 465 62.69 -7.44 -37.61
CA GLY A 465 61.82 -6.92 -38.68
C GLY A 465 60.35 -7.40 -38.62
N GLY A 466 59.46 -6.64 -39.26
CA GLY A 466 58.04 -6.95 -39.36
C GLY A 466 57.31 -6.03 -40.35
N GLY A 467 56.03 -6.31 -40.61
CA GLY A 467 55.17 -5.44 -41.40
C GLY A 467 54.00 -6.15 -42.09
N GLY A 468 52.79 -5.60 -41.93
CA GLY A 468 51.72 -5.65 -42.94
C GLY A 468 50.86 -6.92 -43.07
N GLY A 469 49.64 -6.87 -42.49
CA GLY A 469 48.43 -6.95 -43.32
C GLY A 469 47.72 -8.29 -43.58
N GLY A 470 46.78 -8.64 -42.70
CA GLY A 470 45.48 -9.23 -43.06
C GLY A 470 45.38 -10.74 -43.32
N GLY A 471 44.15 -11.28 -43.20
CA GLY A 471 43.78 -12.62 -43.67
C GLY A 471 43.49 -13.67 -42.58
N ASP A 472 42.20 -13.85 -42.30
CA ASP A 472 41.44 -15.02 -41.81
C ASP A 472 42.14 -16.39 -41.58
N GLY A 473 41.62 -17.16 -40.60
CA GLY A 473 41.62 -18.64 -40.65
C GLY A 473 41.97 -19.40 -39.36
N ASP A 474 41.01 -20.19 -38.84
CA ASP A 474 41.15 -21.08 -37.67
C ASP A 474 42.29 -22.13 -37.78
N GLY A 475 42.89 -22.58 -36.65
CA GLY A 475 44.07 -23.47 -36.70
C GLY A 475 44.56 -24.26 -35.47
N ASP A 476 43.81 -24.34 -34.35
CA ASP A 476 43.86 -25.40 -33.31
C ASP A 476 45.13 -25.71 -32.44
N ASN A 477 44.86 -26.21 -31.21
CA ASN A 477 45.68 -27.13 -30.37
C ASN A 477 47.02 -26.70 -29.68
N GLU A 478 46.94 -26.28 -28.40
CA GLU A 478 48.09 -26.27 -27.46
C GLU A 478 48.07 -27.42 -26.43
N ARG A 479 49.24 -28.01 -26.14
CA ARG A 479 49.53 -28.74 -24.88
C ARG A 479 50.97 -28.51 -24.40
N GLY A 480 51.15 -27.61 -23.43
CA GLY A 480 52.47 -27.23 -22.91
C GLY A 480 53.17 -28.26 -22.00
N ARG A 481 54.38 -27.91 -21.54
CA ARG A 481 55.18 -28.64 -20.55
C ARG A 481 56.09 -27.67 -19.78
N GLY A 482 56.47 -27.97 -18.54
CA GLY A 482 57.46 -27.16 -17.81
C GLY A 482 57.73 -27.60 -16.37
N GLY A 483 59.00 -27.56 -15.94
CA GLY A 483 59.35 -27.61 -14.52
C GLY A 483 60.78 -28.03 -14.12
N ASN A 484 61.51 -27.08 -13.52
CA ASN A 484 62.69 -27.25 -12.64
C ASN A 484 64.00 -27.69 -13.35
N ILE A 485 65.23 -27.54 -12.83
CA ILE A 485 65.79 -27.32 -11.46
C ILE A 485 67.17 -26.56 -11.59
N LEU A 486 68.18 -26.35 -10.70
CA LEU A 486 68.62 -26.81 -9.35
C LEU A 486 69.67 -25.84 -8.69
N ILE A 487 69.30 -25.15 -7.58
CA ILE A 487 70.08 -24.84 -6.34
C ILE A 487 71.47 -24.12 -6.38
N LEU A 488 71.69 -23.21 -5.39
CA LEU A 488 72.79 -23.13 -4.38
C LEU A 488 72.61 -21.82 -3.54
N PHE A 489 73.30 -21.51 -2.42
CA PHE A 489 74.34 -22.21 -1.64
C PHE A 489 73.93 -22.36 -0.14
N SER A 490 74.58 -21.65 0.82
CA SER A 490 74.34 -21.59 2.29
C SER A 490 75.05 -20.34 2.87
N GLN A 491 75.23 -19.99 4.16
CA GLN A 491 75.17 -20.60 5.53
C GLN A 491 75.18 -19.41 6.57
N ARG A 492 75.25 -19.45 7.93
CA ARG A 492 75.24 -20.41 9.06
C ARG A 492 74.90 -19.65 10.40
N LEU A 493 74.64 -20.38 11.49
CA LEU A 493 74.74 -20.03 12.94
C LEU A 493 73.53 -19.41 13.70
N GLU A 494 73.48 -19.78 14.98
CA GLU A 494 72.44 -19.66 16.02
C GLU A 494 73.15 -19.45 17.40
N PRO A 495 72.53 -19.51 18.62
CA PRO A 495 71.11 -19.66 18.98
C PRO A 495 70.56 -18.73 20.09
N GLY A 496 69.24 -18.73 20.28
CA GLY A 496 68.54 -18.11 21.41
C GLY A 496 67.02 -18.38 21.41
N GLN A 497 66.50 -18.91 22.52
CA GLN A 497 65.07 -19.17 22.82
C GLN A 497 64.20 -17.87 22.79
N ILE A 498 62.87 -17.82 22.65
CA ILE A 498 61.74 -18.76 22.40
C ILE A 498 60.53 -17.88 21.97
N ALA A 499 59.55 -18.27 21.14
CA ALA A 499 59.39 -19.46 20.29
C ALA A 499 58.56 -19.19 19.00
N GLU A 500 58.46 -20.26 18.22
CA GLU A 500 57.84 -20.53 16.92
C GLU A 500 56.38 -20.09 16.67
N THR A 501 56.18 -19.35 15.57
CA THR A 501 55.03 -19.57 14.66
C THR A 501 55.51 -20.26 13.37
N LYS A 502 55.00 -21.46 13.10
CA LYS A 502 55.07 -22.26 11.85
C LYS A 502 54.07 -23.42 12.01
N LYS A 503 53.47 -23.99 10.97
CA LYS A 503 54.11 -24.45 9.73
C LYS A 503 53.11 -24.46 8.56
N HIS A 504 53.58 -24.04 7.39
CA HIS A 504 52.93 -24.30 6.11
C HIS A 504 54.01 -24.71 5.10
N LYS A 505 53.62 -25.39 4.00
CA LYS A 505 54.48 -26.10 3.02
C LYS A 505 54.86 -27.53 3.49
N LYS A 506 54.91 -28.55 2.62
CA LYS A 506 54.93 -28.52 1.13
C LYS A 506 54.43 -29.83 0.48
N LYS A 507 53.83 -29.71 -0.73
CA LYS A 507 53.53 -30.75 -1.74
C LYS A 507 52.38 -31.73 -1.37
N ARG A 508 51.67 -32.34 -2.35
CA ARG A 508 51.95 -32.46 -3.80
C ARG A 508 50.70 -32.28 -4.68
N ARG A 509 50.87 -31.74 -5.90
CA ARG A 509 49.81 -31.47 -6.90
C ARG A 509 49.42 -32.70 -7.73
N ARG A 510 48.12 -32.87 -8.03
CA ARG A 510 47.47 -33.39 -9.26
C ARG A 510 46.00 -32.91 -9.22
N LEU A 511 45.30 -32.56 -10.30
CA LEU A 511 45.65 -32.18 -11.68
C LEU A 511 44.49 -31.31 -12.24
N VAL A 512 44.73 -30.36 -13.14
CA VAL A 512 43.68 -29.48 -13.71
C VAL A 512 43.28 -29.90 -15.13
N ARG A 513 41.97 -30.01 -15.36
CA ARG A 513 41.21 -29.77 -16.61
C ARG A 513 39.83 -29.24 -16.16
N SER A 514 39.42 -28.00 -16.45
CA SER A 514 38.91 -27.48 -17.74
C SER A 514 37.74 -28.30 -18.31
N ILE A 515 36.60 -27.70 -18.70
CA ILE A 515 36.14 -26.29 -18.62
C ILE A 515 34.59 -26.27 -18.63
N SER A 516 33.95 -25.20 -18.13
CA SER A 516 32.49 -25.06 -18.18
C SER A 516 31.97 -24.81 -19.61
N ARG A 517 30.95 -25.56 -20.07
CA ARG A 517 29.79 -24.99 -20.80
C ARG A 517 28.65 -25.98 -21.13
N PHE A 518 27.50 -25.36 -21.45
CA PHE A 518 26.35 -25.85 -22.22
C PHE A 518 25.41 -26.91 -21.64
N TRP A 519 24.49 -26.39 -20.82
CA TRP A 519 23.11 -26.86 -20.69
C TRP A 519 22.33 -26.49 -21.99
N PHE A 520 22.04 -27.46 -22.88
CA PHE A 520 20.77 -27.53 -23.67
C PHE A 520 20.74 -28.68 -24.70
N GLY A 521 19.63 -29.44 -24.70
CA GLY A 521 18.95 -29.96 -25.91
C GLY A 521 19.62 -31.04 -26.79
N GLY A 522 19.13 -32.29 -26.70
CA GLY A 522 19.39 -33.34 -27.72
C GLY A 522 18.55 -34.60 -27.50
N ARG A 523 17.64 -34.94 -28.43
CA ARG A 523 16.79 -36.15 -28.40
C ARG A 523 17.25 -37.20 -29.43
N LYS A 524 16.78 -38.45 -29.21
CA LYS A 524 16.77 -39.64 -30.11
C LYS A 524 18.02 -40.53 -30.04
N SER A 525 17.97 -41.83 -30.33
CA SER A 525 16.90 -42.88 -30.29
C SER A 525 17.54 -44.23 -30.73
N THR A 526 16.78 -45.34 -30.75
CA THR A 526 17.15 -46.71 -31.20
C THR A 526 18.20 -47.43 -30.31
N SER A 527 18.18 -48.73 -30.05
CA SER A 527 17.24 -49.87 -30.29
C SER A 527 17.74 -51.06 -29.42
N ARG A 528 17.06 -52.17 -29.10
CA ARG A 528 15.68 -52.69 -29.16
C ARG A 528 15.78 -54.23 -28.92
N SER A 529 15.37 -54.74 -27.75
CA SER A 529 15.00 -56.15 -27.51
C SER A 529 14.33 -56.25 -26.12
N LEU A 530 13.11 -56.74 -25.87
CA LEU A 530 12.24 -57.81 -26.40
C LEU A 530 12.12 -58.92 -25.34
N ILE A 531 10.92 -59.11 -24.78
CA ILE A 531 10.22 -60.37 -24.43
C ILE A 531 8.87 -59.99 -23.79
N ASP A 532 7.85 -60.80 -24.03
CA ASP A 532 6.43 -60.54 -23.71
C ASP A 532 6.00 -61.07 -22.33
N MET A 533 4.77 -60.72 -21.89
CA MET A 533 3.66 -61.69 -21.63
C MET A 533 2.45 -61.02 -20.94
N ASP A 534 1.32 -60.98 -21.66
CA ASP A 534 -0.09 -61.14 -21.25
C ASP A 534 -0.81 -60.28 -20.17
N SER A 535 -2.15 -60.35 -20.25
CA SER A 535 -3.18 -59.67 -19.44
C SER A 535 -4.41 -60.61 -19.34
N PRO A 536 -5.30 -60.46 -18.34
CA PRO A 536 -6.64 -59.99 -18.74
C PRO A 536 -7.43 -59.13 -17.71
N ARG A 537 -8.09 -58.10 -18.25
CA ARG A 537 -9.49 -57.62 -18.05
C ARG A 537 -10.28 -57.91 -16.76
N GLU A 538 -10.87 -56.84 -16.22
CA GLU A 538 -12.31 -56.59 -15.92
C GLU A 538 -12.42 -55.05 -15.69
N GLN A 539 -13.37 -54.23 -16.19
CA GLN A 539 -14.85 -54.21 -16.15
C GLN A 539 -15.37 -54.16 -14.69
N ASP A 540 -16.10 -53.14 -14.22
CA ASP A 540 -17.07 -52.24 -14.87
C ASP A 540 -16.91 -50.72 -14.58
N ALA A 541 -17.88 -49.91 -15.03
CA ALA A 541 -18.01 -48.46 -14.78
C ALA A 541 -19.34 -48.13 -14.04
N PRO A 542 -19.51 -46.95 -13.41
CA PRO A 542 -19.92 -45.78 -14.22
C PRO A 542 -19.41 -44.38 -13.78
N VAL A 543 -19.31 -43.49 -14.77
CA VAL A 543 -19.60 -42.03 -14.75
C VAL A 543 -19.32 -41.22 -13.46
N GLY A 544 -18.26 -40.41 -13.48
CA GLY A 544 -17.99 -39.35 -12.48
C GLY A 544 -17.14 -38.21 -13.04
N LEU A 545 -17.47 -36.97 -12.67
CA LEU A 545 -17.00 -35.70 -13.26
C LEU A 545 -15.49 -35.63 -13.62
N LYS A 546 -15.18 -35.44 -14.91
CA LYS A 546 -13.88 -34.87 -15.32
C LYS A 546 -13.80 -33.41 -14.86
N ARG A 547 -13.01 -33.14 -13.82
CA ARG A 547 -12.66 -31.77 -13.40
C ARG A 547 -12.08 -31.00 -14.60
N LYS A 548 -12.80 -29.98 -15.09
CA LYS A 548 -12.17 -28.94 -15.90
C LYS A 548 -11.12 -28.25 -15.03
N ARG A 549 -9.98 -27.90 -15.63
CA ARG A 549 -9.14 -26.83 -15.11
C ARG A 549 -9.77 -25.55 -15.64
N ASP A 550 -10.45 -24.82 -14.77
CA ASP A 550 -11.01 -23.53 -15.15
C ASP A 550 -9.86 -22.57 -15.42
N ALA A 551 -9.81 -22.09 -16.67
CA ALA A 551 -8.89 -21.03 -17.04
C ALA A 551 -9.35 -19.73 -16.36
N PRO A 552 -8.44 -18.86 -15.91
CA PRO A 552 -8.80 -17.53 -15.47
C PRO A 552 -9.66 -16.84 -16.54
N CYS A 553 -10.79 -16.26 -16.14
CA CYS A 553 -11.68 -15.55 -17.05
C CYS A 553 -10.89 -14.53 -17.87
N LYS A 554 -11.22 -14.41 -19.16
CA LYS A 554 -10.59 -13.40 -20.03
C LYS A 554 -10.85 -12.01 -19.44
N LEU A 555 -9.82 -11.39 -18.89
CA LEU A 555 -9.87 -9.98 -18.50
C LEU A 555 -10.22 -9.17 -19.75
N VAL A 556 -11.30 -8.40 -19.68
CA VAL A 556 -11.74 -7.53 -20.77
C VAL A 556 -10.64 -6.50 -21.04
N GLU A 557 -10.26 -6.33 -22.31
CA GLU A 557 -9.29 -5.30 -22.68
C GLU A 557 -9.93 -3.91 -22.58
N ASN A 558 -9.77 -3.28 -21.42
CA ASN A 558 -10.35 -1.98 -21.03
C ASN A 558 -9.81 -0.76 -21.82
N ASN A 559 -9.34 -0.96 -23.04
CA ASN A 559 -8.87 0.09 -23.95
C ASN A 559 -10.00 1.13 -24.19
N LYS A 560 -11.25 0.68 -24.40
CA LYS A 560 -12.44 1.53 -24.63
C LYS A 560 -12.58 2.66 -23.59
N GLN A 561 -12.55 2.36 -22.29
CA GLN A 561 -12.73 3.37 -21.23
C GLN A 561 -11.53 4.32 -21.08
N ASN A 562 -10.30 3.85 -21.35
CA ASN A 562 -9.13 4.72 -21.33
C ASN A 562 -9.12 5.71 -22.50
N ASP A 563 -9.67 5.34 -23.66
CA ASP A 563 -9.90 6.30 -24.75
C ASP A 563 -10.93 7.37 -24.35
N VAL A 564 -12.05 6.98 -23.71
CA VAL A 564 -13.07 7.93 -23.25
C VAL A 564 -12.49 8.87 -22.19
N ALA A 565 -11.64 8.35 -21.30
CA ALA A 565 -10.90 9.18 -20.34
C ALA A 565 -9.97 10.20 -21.05
N VAL A 566 -9.29 9.83 -22.13
CA VAL A 566 -8.49 10.75 -22.97
C VAL A 566 -9.37 11.81 -23.64
N THR A 567 -10.51 11.42 -24.22
CA THR A 567 -11.47 12.32 -24.88
C THR A 567 -12.03 13.37 -23.90
N LEU A 568 -12.36 12.96 -22.68
CA LEU A 568 -12.77 13.88 -21.60
C LEU A 568 -11.61 14.77 -21.14
N ALA A 569 -10.41 14.20 -20.97
CA ALA A 569 -9.27 14.90 -20.40
C ALA A 569 -8.76 16.05 -21.26
N LYS A 570 -8.70 15.89 -22.60
CA LYS A 570 -8.12 16.91 -23.49
C LYS A 570 -8.72 18.31 -23.29
N PRO A 571 -10.05 18.54 -23.43
CA PRO A 571 -10.63 19.88 -23.29
C PRO A 571 -10.50 20.43 -21.86
N ILE A 572 -10.64 19.59 -20.83
CA ILE A 572 -10.50 20.00 -19.43
C ILE A 572 -9.08 20.53 -19.18
N ILE A 573 -8.05 19.73 -19.50
CA ILE A 573 -6.65 20.10 -19.28
C ILE A 573 -6.26 21.34 -20.11
N LEU A 574 -6.73 21.46 -21.37
CA LEU A 574 -6.42 22.64 -22.19
C LEU A 574 -7.04 23.93 -21.65
N ALA A 575 -8.26 23.89 -21.10
CA ALA A 575 -8.86 25.03 -20.43
C ALA A 575 -8.09 25.42 -19.16
N ASN A 576 -7.83 24.45 -18.27
CA ASN A 576 -7.06 24.68 -17.04
C ASN A 576 -5.64 25.21 -17.29
N ILE A 577 -4.99 24.84 -18.41
CA ILE A 577 -3.70 25.41 -18.84
C ILE A 577 -3.81 26.88 -19.22
N GLU A 578 -4.93 27.31 -19.81
CA GLU A 578 -5.16 28.72 -20.20
C GLU A 578 -5.55 29.59 -18.99
N ASP A 579 -6.16 29.00 -17.96
CA ASP A 579 -6.43 29.64 -16.66
C ASP A 579 -5.24 29.60 -15.66
N GLU A 580 -4.09 29.02 -16.05
CA GLU A 580 -2.93 28.68 -15.17
C GLU A 580 -3.29 27.88 -13.89
N ALA A 581 -4.44 27.20 -13.87
CA ALA A 581 -5.00 26.52 -12.71
C ALA A 581 -4.54 25.06 -12.56
N ASN A 582 -4.26 24.63 -11.32
CA ASN A 582 -4.15 23.21 -10.98
C ASN A 582 -5.47 22.47 -11.31
N LEU A 583 -5.36 21.19 -11.66
CA LEU A 583 -6.49 20.35 -12.05
C LEU A 583 -6.40 18.99 -11.38
N VAL A 584 -7.51 18.52 -10.80
CA VAL A 584 -7.75 17.11 -10.48
C VAL A 584 -9.18 16.74 -10.85
N PHE A 585 -9.39 15.60 -11.50
CA PHE A 585 -10.73 15.09 -11.77
C PHE A 585 -10.72 13.56 -11.89
N SER A 586 -11.89 12.92 -11.87
CA SER A 586 -12.04 11.46 -11.99
C SER A 586 -12.75 11.07 -13.29
N PRO A 587 -12.00 10.66 -14.34
CA PRO A 587 -12.60 10.17 -15.59
C PRO A 587 -13.52 8.96 -15.39
N LEU A 588 -13.23 8.10 -14.41
CA LEU A 588 -14.02 6.91 -14.10
C LEU A 588 -15.36 7.28 -13.44
N SER A 589 -15.36 8.20 -12.47
CA SER A 589 -16.61 8.70 -11.86
C SER A 589 -17.50 9.41 -12.89
N LEU A 590 -16.93 10.20 -13.82
CA LEU A 590 -17.68 10.79 -14.94
C LEU A 590 -18.32 9.71 -15.84
N GLN A 591 -17.56 8.66 -16.21
CA GLN A 591 -18.09 7.56 -17.02
C GLN A 591 -19.19 6.77 -16.30
N ILE A 592 -19.09 6.61 -14.98
CA ILE A 592 -20.10 5.97 -14.14
C ILE A 592 -21.37 6.82 -14.05
N ALA A 593 -21.25 8.14 -13.81
CA ALA A 593 -22.38 9.07 -13.78
C ALA A 593 -23.11 9.10 -15.13
N LEU A 594 -22.36 9.13 -16.25
CA LEU A 594 -22.91 9.04 -17.60
C LEU A 594 -23.60 7.69 -17.88
N GLY A 595 -23.07 6.58 -17.36
CA GLY A 595 -23.71 5.26 -17.45
C GLY A 595 -25.03 5.18 -16.67
N LEU A 596 -25.07 5.77 -15.47
CA LEU A 596 -26.31 5.87 -14.70
C LEU A 596 -27.37 6.73 -15.42
N ILE A 597 -26.96 7.85 -16.04
CA ILE A 597 -27.83 8.66 -16.89
C ILE A 597 -28.31 7.85 -18.11
N ALA A 598 -27.43 7.04 -18.72
CA ALA A 598 -27.79 6.17 -19.84
C ALA A 598 -28.87 5.15 -19.46
N ALA A 599 -28.75 4.50 -18.29
CA ALA A 599 -29.75 3.56 -17.78
C ALA A 599 -31.13 4.23 -17.53
N GLY A 600 -31.11 5.50 -17.09
CA GLY A 600 -32.31 6.32 -16.90
C GLY A 600 -32.91 6.92 -18.18
N SER A 601 -32.30 6.70 -19.35
CA SER A 601 -32.66 7.32 -20.63
C SER A 601 -33.21 6.30 -21.65
N LYS A 602 -33.79 6.82 -22.73
CA LYS A 602 -34.36 6.04 -23.85
C LYS A 602 -34.06 6.71 -25.20
N GLY A 603 -34.22 5.96 -26.28
CA GLY A 603 -34.11 6.45 -27.66
C GLY A 603 -32.78 7.16 -27.96
N SER A 604 -32.87 8.23 -28.73
CA SER A 604 -31.76 9.11 -29.14
C SER A 604 -30.78 9.45 -28.02
N THR A 605 -31.27 9.80 -26.82
CA THR A 605 -30.40 10.16 -25.69
C THR A 605 -29.59 8.99 -25.16
N ARG A 606 -30.22 7.81 -25.03
CA ARG A 606 -29.50 6.61 -24.63
C ARG A 606 -28.46 6.21 -25.67
N ASP A 607 -28.83 6.29 -26.94
CA ASP A 607 -27.97 5.83 -28.02
C ASP A 607 -26.80 6.81 -28.28
N GLN A 608 -26.99 8.13 -28.03
CA GLN A 608 -25.92 9.14 -27.97
C GLN A 608 -24.96 8.88 -26.79
N LEU A 609 -25.47 8.57 -25.59
CA LEU A 609 -24.66 8.22 -24.42
C LEU A 609 -23.85 6.94 -24.62
N LEU A 610 -24.46 5.89 -25.17
CA LEU A 610 -23.79 4.63 -25.49
C LEU A 610 -22.69 4.85 -26.53
N SER A 611 -22.96 5.60 -27.62
CA SER A 611 -21.97 5.96 -28.62
C SER A 611 -20.80 6.76 -28.04
N PHE A 612 -21.06 7.71 -27.12
CA PHE A 612 -20.03 8.51 -26.47
C PHE A 612 -19.12 7.67 -25.55
N LEU A 613 -19.71 6.76 -24.78
CA LEU A 613 -18.99 5.84 -23.90
C LEU A 613 -18.35 4.64 -24.65
N LYS A 614 -18.58 4.52 -25.96
CA LYS A 614 -18.17 3.41 -26.84
C LYS A 614 -18.78 2.04 -26.47
N PHE A 615 -20.00 2.00 -25.95
CA PHE A 615 -20.71 0.74 -25.64
C PHE A 615 -21.77 0.42 -26.68
N ASP A 616 -21.95 -0.87 -26.95
CA ASP A 616 -22.86 -1.37 -27.99
C ASP A 616 -24.25 -1.71 -27.39
N SER A 617 -24.35 -1.84 -26.06
CA SER A 617 -25.60 -1.99 -25.31
C SER A 617 -25.53 -1.41 -23.90
N ILE A 618 -26.70 -1.13 -23.29
CA ILE A 618 -26.80 -0.67 -21.90
C ILE A 618 -26.46 -1.78 -20.89
N ASP A 619 -26.72 -3.04 -21.24
CA ASP A 619 -26.48 -4.17 -20.33
C ASP A 619 -24.97 -4.46 -20.17
N GLU A 620 -24.19 -4.33 -21.25
CA GLU A 620 -22.72 -4.36 -21.18
C GLU A 620 -22.16 -3.21 -20.34
N LEU A 621 -22.69 -2.00 -20.52
CA LEU A 621 -22.28 -0.81 -19.75
C LEU A 621 -22.62 -0.96 -18.27
N ASN A 622 -23.81 -1.45 -17.93
CA ASN A 622 -24.23 -1.73 -16.56
C ASN A 622 -23.35 -2.83 -15.93
N ALA A 623 -23.12 -3.95 -16.62
CA ALA A 623 -22.31 -5.05 -16.10
C ALA A 623 -20.86 -4.63 -15.84
N LEU A 624 -20.25 -3.86 -16.75
CA LEU A 624 -18.90 -3.33 -16.60
C LEU A 624 -18.83 -2.20 -15.54
N SER A 625 -19.86 -1.37 -15.43
CA SER A 625 -19.94 -0.35 -14.36
C SER A 625 -20.05 -1.00 -13.00
N SER A 626 -20.90 -2.02 -12.84
CA SER A 626 -21.02 -2.81 -11.61
C SER A 626 -19.70 -3.51 -11.27
N LEU A 627 -19.00 -4.06 -12.27
CA LEU A 627 -17.66 -4.61 -12.06
C LEU A 627 -16.67 -3.56 -11.51
N PHE A 628 -16.63 -2.35 -12.06
CA PHE A 628 -15.71 -1.31 -11.57
C PHE A 628 -16.13 -0.69 -10.24
N VAL A 629 -17.44 -0.57 -9.96
CA VAL A 629 -17.94 -0.16 -8.65
C VAL A 629 -17.65 -1.21 -7.57
N THR A 630 -17.87 -2.50 -7.87
CA THR A 630 -17.64 -3.60 -6.92
C THR A 630 -16.18 -3.98 -6.72
N THR A 631 -15.33 -3.75 -7.74
CA THR A 631 -13.89 -4.09 -7.66
C THR A 631 -13.01 -2.85 -7.61
N VAL A 632 -12.92 -2.05 -8.67
CA VAL A 632 -11.94 -0.94 -8.76
C VAL A 632 -12.18 0.18 -7.73
N LEU A 633 -13.44 0.46 -7.38
CA LEU A 633 -13.84 1.57 -6.50
C LEU A 633 -14.32 1.17 -5.10
N ALA A 634 -14.38 -0.13 -4.80
CA ALA A 634 -14.66 -0.57 -3.43
C ALA A 634 -13.53 -0.14 -2.48
N ASP A 635 -13.83 0.06 -1.19
CA ASP A 635 -12.80 0.44 -0.23
C ASP A 635 -11.72 -0.66 -0.10
N GLY A 636 -10.45 -0.24 -0.02
CA GLY A 636 -9.30 -1.11 0.25
C GLY A 636 -8.94 -1.20 1.74
N SER A 637 -9.49 -0.33 2.58
CA SER A 637 -9.11 -0.20 4.00
C SER A 637 -9.25 -1.47 4.83
N PRO A 638 -10.29 -2.33 4.70
CA PRO A 638 -10.41 -3.56 5.48
C PRO A 638 -9.33 -4.60 5.12
N SER A 639 -8.69 -4.44 3.96
CA SER A 639 -7.55 -5.23 3.51
C SER A 639 -6.19 -4.52 3.69
N GLY A 640 -6.15 -3.32 4.27
CA GLY A 640 -4.92 -2.51 4.39
C GLY A 640 -4.40 -1.94 3.06
N GLY A 641 -5.27 -1.84 2.05
CA GLY A 641 -5.05 -1.07 0.82
C GLY A 641 -5.25 0.44 1.03
N PRO A 642 -5.31 1.24 -0.05
CA PRO A 642 -5.66 2.67 0.07
C PRO A 642 -7.17 2.84 0.35
N ILE A 643 -7.55 3.85 1.16
CA ILE A 643 -8.96 4.21 1.33
C ILE A 643 -9.39 5.01 0.10
N LEU A 644 -10.06 4.32 -0.81
CA LEU A 644 -10.67 4.89 -2.00
C LEU A 644 -12.17 5.00 -1.75
N SER A 645 -12.67 6.23 -1.66
CA SER A 645 -14.09 6.50 -1.87
C SER A 645 -14.30 7.17 -3.21
N CYS A 646 -15.27 6.66 -3.96
CA CYS A 646 -15.82 7.31 -5.14
C CYS A 646 -17.28 7.66 -4.81
N ALA A 647 -17.47 8.87 -4.31
CA ALA A 647 -18.74 9.40 -3.83
C ALA A 647 -19.72 9.69 -4.97
N ASN A 648 -20.22 8.64 -5.64
CA ASN A 648 -21.22 8.74 -6.69
C ASN A 648 -22.62 8.87 -6.07
N ALA A 649 -23.34 9.93 -6.42
CA ALA A 649 -24.69 10.19 -5.91
C ALA A 649 -25.56 10.90 -6.96
N PHE A 650 -26.87 10.72 -6.84
CA PHE A 650 -27.87 11.23 -7.77
C PHE A 650 -29.06 11.85 -7.02
N TRP A 651 -29.27 13.14 -7.20
CA TRP A 651 -30.33 13.90 -6.53
C TRP A 651 -31.42 14.31 -7.52
N ILE A 652 -32.67 14.27 -7.07
CA ILE A 652 -33.80 14.89 -7.76
C ILE A 652 -34.54 15.84 -6.83
N ASP A 653 -35.26 16.81 -7.41
CA ASP A 653 -36.17 17.66 -6.66
C ASP A 653 -37.29 16.84 -6.00
N GLN A 654 -37.65 17.19 -4.78
CA GLN A 654 -38.69 16.53 -3.98
C GLN A 654 -40.09 16.43 -4.65
N SER A 655 -40.37 17.22 -5.69
CA SER A 655 -41.60 17.12 -6.49
C SER A 655 -41.64 15.91 -7.44
N LEU A 656 -40.51 15.21 -7.65
CA LEU A 656 -40.37 14.05 -8.51
C LEU A 656 -40.02 12.79 -7.70
N SER A 657 -40.53 11.63 -8.15
CA SER A 657 -40.23 10.32 -7.56
C SER A 657 -39.57 9.39 -8.59
N PHE A 658 -38.44 8.79 -8.20
CA PHE A 658 -37.77 7.77 -9.00
C PHE A 658 -38.65 6.53 -9.21
N LYS A 659 -38.61 5.95 -10.41
CA LYS A 659 -39.11 4.60 -10.68
C LYS A 659 -38.43 3.58 -9.78
N SER A 660 -39.16 2.61 -9.22
CA SER A 660 -38.57 1.54 -8.38
C SER A 660 -37.44 0.82 -9.11
N GLN A 661 -37.69 0.35 -10.34
CA GLN A 661 -36.70 -0.32 -11.19
C GLN A 661 -35.42 0.51 -11.44
N PHE A 662 -35.51 1.85 -11.37
CA PHE A 662 -34.34 2.71 -11.51
C PHE A 662 -33.59 2.90 -10.18
N LYS A 663 -34.28 2.91 -9.03
CA LYS A 663 -33.64 2.80 -7.71
C LYS A 663 -32.86 1.49 -7.56
N ASP A 664 -33.44 0.39 -8.02
CA ASP A 664 -32.81 -0.93 -7.99
C ASP A 664 -31.49 -0.91 -8.79
N VAL A 665 -31.47 -0.27 -9.97
CA VAL A 665 -30.25 -0.04 -10.78
C VAL A 665 -29.25 0.90 -10.09
N ILE A 666 -29.70 2.01 -9.49
CA ILE A 666 -28.84 2.93 -8.72
C ILE A 666 -28.09 2.16 -7.62
N HIS A 667 -28.80 1.31 -6.88
CA HIS A 667 -28.27 0.59 -5.72
C HIS A 667 -27.42 -0.61 -6.12
N ASP A 668 -27.95 -1.54 -6.93
CA ASP A 668 -27.31 -2.84 -7.17
C ASP A 668 -26.22 -2.78 -8.25
N VAL A 669 -26.45 -1.99 -9.32
CA VAL A 669 -25.49 -1.84 -10.42
C VAL A 669 -24.45 -0.78 -10.08
N TYR A 670 -24.89 0.39 -9.62
CA TYR A 670 -24.03 1.57 -9.49
C TYR A 670 -23.56 1.87 -8.06
N LYS A 671 -24.14 1.23 -7.03
CA LYS A 671 -23.94 1.52 -5.60
C LYS A 671 -23.90 3.02 -5.26
N ALA A 672 -24.66 3.81 -6.01
CA ALA A 672 -24.70 5.25 -5.85
C ALA A 672 -25.75 5.63 -4.80
N HIS A 673 -25.51 6.72 -4.07
CA HIS A 673 -26.52 7.27 -3.18
C HIS A 673 -27.63 7.97 -3.97
N SER A 674 -28.89 7.85 -3.56
CA SER A 674 -29.99 8.64 -4.14
C SER A 674 -30.84 9.30 -3.08
N SER A 675 -31.06 10.60 -3.21
CA SER A 675 -31.90 11.38 -2.30
C SER A 675 -32.85 12.31 -3.06
N GLN A 676 -33.94 12.69 -2.38
CA GLN A 676 -34.90 13.69 -2.82
C GLN A 676 -34.68 14.94 -1.96
N VAL A 677 -34.33 16.07 -2.58
CA VAL A 677 -33.92 17.29 -1.87
C VAL A 677 -34.70 18.51 -2.38
N ASP A 678 -34.78 19.54 -1.55
CA ASP A 678 -35.51 20.78 -1.85
C ASP A 678 -34.61 21.79 -2.57
N PHE A 679 -34.39 21.58 -3.86
CA PHE A 679 -33.62 22.51 -4.71
C PHE A 679 -34.30 23.88 -4.87
N GLN A 680 -35.60 23.98 -4.62
CA GLN A 680 -36.38 25.22 -4.80
C GLN A 680 -36.26 26.18 -3.61
N ASN A 681 -36.09 25.66 -2.38
CA ASN A 681 -36.07 26.48 -1.16
C ASN A 681 -34.77 26.38 -0.34
N LYS A 682 -33.87 25.43 -0.64
CA LYS A 682 -32.72 25.07 0.23
C LYS A 682 -31.40 24.77 -0.52
N SER A 683 -31.17 25.40 -1.69
CA SER A 683 -29.97 25.19 -2.53
C SER A 683 -28.66 25.11 -1.74
N ASP A 684 -28.44 26.07 -0.85
CA ASP A 684 -27.15 26.28 -0.20
C ASP A 684 -26.91 25.28 0.94
N GLU A 685 -27.99 24.82 1.60
CA GLU A 685 -27.94 23.71 2.57
C GLU A 685 -27.62 22.39 1.88
N VAL A 686 -28.23 22.13 0.71
CA VAL A 686 -27.95 20.91 -0.09
C VAL A 686 -26.50 20.90 -0.56
N VAL A 687 -25.96 22.02 -1.03
CA VAL A 687 -24.53 22.13 -1.40
C VAL A 687 -23.62 21.85 -0.20
N ALA A 688 -23.97 22.31 1.01
CA ALA A 688 -23.19 21.99 2.21
C ALA A 688 -23.25 20.50 2.58
N GLU A 689 -24.43 19.86 2.48
CA GLU A 689 -24.61 18.42 2.75
C GLU A 689 -23.78 17.55 1.81
N VAL A 690 -23.81 17.84 0.50
CA VAL A 690 -23.01 17.12 -0.51
C VAL A 690 -21.50 17.27 -0.26
N ASN A 691 -21.04 18.46 0.11
CA ASN A 691 -19.64 18.71 0.42
C ASN A 691 -19.17 17.97 1.68
N ALA A 692 -19.94 18.03 2.76
CA ALA A 692 -19.62 17.35 4.02
C ALA A 692 -19.57 15.82 3.88
N TRP A 693 -20.43 15.24 3.03
CA TRP A 693 -20.38 13.82 2.69
C TRP A 693 -19.12 13.45 1.91
N ALA A 694 -18.74 14.23 0.90
CA ALA A 694 -17.57 13.94 0.07
C ALA A 694 -16.24 14.01 0.85
N GLU A 695 -16.12 14.94 1.80
CA GLU A 695 -14.91 15.13 2.62
C GLU A 695 -14.67 14.01 3.64
N LYS A 696 -15.72 13.29 4.06
CA LYS A 696 -15.65 12.25 5.10
C LYS A 696 -14.92 10.96 4.67
N GLU A 697 -14.82 10.68 3.36
CA GLU A 697 -14.66 9.29 2.88
C GLU A 697 -13.31 8.95 2.20
N THR A 698 -12.37 9.89 1.98
CA THR A 698 -11.18 9.66 1.10
C THR A 698 -9.81 9.77 1.80
N ASN A 699 -8.94 8.74 1.74
CA ASN A 699 -7.59 8.77 2.37
C ASN A 699 -6.57 7.70 1.81
N GLY A 700 -5.56 8.10 1.02
CA GLY A 700 -4.59 7.18 0.39
C GLY A 700 -3.22 7.03 1.07
N GLY A 701 -2.49 5.92 0.83
CA GLY A 701 -1.14 5.66 1.40
C GLY A 701 -0.17 4.90 0.49
N TRP A 702 1.14 5.21 0.55
CA TRP A 702 2.22 4.77 -0.35
C TRP A 702 2.80 3.39 0.01
N GLN A 703 3.22 2.61 -1.00
CA GLN A 703 3.96 1.36 -0.74
C GLN A 703 5.35 1.64 -0.14
N HIS A 704 5.96 2.76 -0.55
CA HIS A 704 7.27 3.22 -0.08
C HIS A 704 7.18 4.70 0.28
N PRO A 705 6.84 5.05 1.53
CA PRO A 705 6.82 6.43 2.01
C PRO A 705 8.14 7.18 1.77
N PHE A 706 8.05 8.49 1.58
CA PHE A 706 9.22 9.38 1.56
C PHE A 706 9.67 9.65 3.00
N PHE A 707 10.93 10.00 3.21
CA PHE A 707 11.45 10.32 4.54
C PHE A 707 11.35 11.83 4.79
N PRO A 708 10.53 12.34 5.72
CA PRO A 708 10.27 13.79 5.84
C PRO A 708 11.53 14.67 6.03
N PRO A 709 12.60 14.24 6.75
CA PRO A 709 13.85 15.00 6.82
C PRO A 709 14.63 15.14 5.49
N MET A 710 14.22 14.44 4.43
CA MET A 710 14.72 14.64 3.06
C MET A 710 13.88 15.65 2.25
N THR A 711 12.70 16.04 2.73
CA THR A 711 11.89 17.09 2.08
C THR A 711 12.57 18.45 2.23
N ARG A 712 12.72 19.20 1.13
CA ARG A 712 13.39 20.51 1.13
C ARG A 712 12.73 21.48 0.14
N ASP A 713 12.84 22.77 0.41
CA ASP A 713 12.44 23.82 -0.54
C ASP A 713 13.34 23.79 -1.79
N HIS A 714 12.74 23.54 -2.96
CA HIS A 714 13.36 23.78 -4.25
C HIS A 714 12.50 24.75 -5.08
N LYS A 715 13.07 25.27 -6.18
CA LYS A 715 12.32 26.10 -7.12
C LYS A 715 11.42 25.23 -7.99
N PHE A 716 10.18 25.66 -8.20
CA PHE A 716 9.31 25.18 -9.26
C PHE A 716 9.11 26.33 -10.27
N TYR A 717 9.20 26.03 -11.56
CA TYR A 717 9.13 26.99 -12.67
C TYR A 717 7.72 26.95 -13.26
N LEU A 718 7.02 28.09 -13.30
CA LEU A 718 5.64 28.19 -13.81
C LEU A 718 5.60 28.34 -15.35
N LEU A 719 4.43 28.14 -15.96
CA LEU A 719 4.23 28.32 -17.42
C LEU A 719 4.59 29.74 -17.89
N ASN A 720 4.21 30.77 -17.11
CA ASN A 720 4.62 32.17 -17.30
C ASN A 720 6.14 32.45 -17.12
N GLY A 721 6.96 31.43 -16.87
CA GLY A 721 8.43 31.54 -16.77
C GLY A 721 8.95 32.06 -15.42
N SER A 722 8.08 32.46 -14.49
CA SER A 722 8.47 32.80 -13.11
C SER A 722 8.78 31.55 -12.26
N THR A 723 9.26 31.73 -11.03
CA THR A 723 9.55 30.61 -10.12
C THR A 723 8.98 30.81 -8.73
N VAL A 724 8.27 29.80 -8.22
CA VAL A 724 7.87 29.69 -6.82
C VAL A 724 8.86 28.80 -6.05
N LYS A 725 8.84 28.87 -4.72
CA LYS A 725 9.43 27.83 -3.86
C LYS A 725 8.34 26.86 -3.44
N ALA A 726 8.61 25.57 -3.52
CA ALA A 726 7.75 24.52 -2.98
C ALA A 726 8.59 23.47 -2.25
N PRO A 727 8.02 22.72 -1.28
CA PRO A 727 8.70 21.61 -0.64
C PRO A 727 8.70 20.37 -1.56
N PHE A 728 9.88 19.89 -1.94
CA PHE A 728 10.07 18.68 -2.73
C PHE A 728 10.51 17.53 -1.85
N MET A 729 9.80 16.41 -1.95
CA MET A 729 10.14 15.12 -1.36
C MET A 729 11.27 14.47 -2.18
N SER A 730 12.14 13.73 -1.49
CA SER A 730 13.26 13.01 -2.13
C SER A 730 13.48 11.63 -1.50
N SER A 731 14.18 10.75 -2.21
CA SER A 731 14.43 9.37 -1.80
C SER A 731 15.67 8.80 -2.49
N MET A 732 16.48 8.04 -1.76
CA MET A 732 17.64 7.30 -2.29
C MET A 732 17.28 5.88 -2.75
N LYS A 733 16.02 5.46 -2.59
CA LYS A 733 15.55 4.13 -3.03
C LYS A 733 15.46 4.08 -4.56
N LEU A 734 15.58 2.88 -5.13
CA LEU A 734 15.34 2.64 -6.56
C LEU A 734 13.92 3.10 -6.94
N GLN A 735 13.75 3.65 -8.14
CA GLN A 735 12.47 4.21 -8.61
C GLN A 735 12.05 3.62 -9.95
N TYR A 736 10.74 3.43 -10.17
CA TYR A 736 10.20 2.98 -11.45
C TYR A 736 10.14 4.14 -12.45
N ILE A 737 11.25 4.43 -13.12
CA ILE A 737 11.39 5.55 -14.08
C ILE A 737 11.65 5.04 -15.48
N SER A 738 11.00 5.61 -16.49
CA SER A 738 11.33 5.43 -17.91
C SER A 738 11.35 6.77 -18.62
N ALA A 739 12.38 7.01 -19.44
CA ALA A 739 12.47 8.17 -20.32
C ALA A 739 12.01 7.75 -21.71
N TYR A 740 11.30 8.65 -22.38
CA TYR A 740 10.77 8.49 -23.73
C TYR A 740 11.14 9.73 -24.55
N ASP A 741 10.68 9.79 -25.80
CA ASP A 741 10.87 10.94 -26.68
C ASP A 741 10.11 12.17 -26.15
N GLY A 742 10.83 13.13 -25.56
CA GLY A 742 10.31 14.43 -25.10
C GLY A 742 9.66 14.44 -23.71
N PHE A 743 9.69 13.32 -22.97
CA PHE A 743 9.16 13.23 -21.60
C PHE A 743 9.70 12.02 -20.82
N GLN A 744 9.64 12.13 -19.50
CA GLN A 744 9.87 11.05 -18.55
C GLN A 744 8.57 10.60 -17.87
N VAL A 745 8.51 9.33 -17.46
CA VAL A 745 7.43 8.79 -16.61
C VAL A 745 8.02 8.14 -15.37
N LEU A 746 7.53 8.58 -14.22
CA LEU A 746 7.71 7.95 -12.90
C LEU A 746 6.45 7.17 -12.54
N ARG A 747 6.60 6.01 -11.87
CA ARG A 747 5.51 5.29 -11.20
C ARG A 747 5.78 5.17 -9.69
N LEU A 748 4.81 5.55 -8.88
CA LEU A 748 4.79 5.44 -7.41
C LEU A 748 3.63 4.52 -6.98
N PRO A 749 3.90 3.28 -6.54
CA PRO A 749 2.86 2.37 -6.05
C PRO A 749 2.26 2.80 -4.70
N TYR A 750 0.95 2.59 -4.53
CA TYR A 750 0.26 2.72 -3.25
C TYR A 750 0.37 1.41 -2.43
N LYS A 751 0.17 1.49 -1.12
CA LYS A 751 0.20 0.35 -0.19
C LYS A 751 -0.96 -0.59 -0.54
N GLN A 752 -0.64 -1.86 -0.78
CA GLN A 752 -1.61 -2.86 -1.26
C GLN A 752 -2.18 -3.74 -0.12
N GLY A 753 -1.46 -3.86 1.00
CA GLY A 753 -1.89 -4.69 2.12
C GLY A 753 -2.11 -6.16 1.74
N ASN A 754 -3.24 -6.71 2.21
CA ASN A 754 -3.74 -8.04 1.88
C ASN A 754 -4.57 -8.10 0.59
N ASP A 755 -4.81 -6.97 -0.10
CA ASP A 755 -5.56 -6.97 -1.36
C ASP A 755 -4.75 -7.61 -2.48
N ARG A 756 -5.03 -8.88 -2.79
CA ARG A 756 -4.31 -9.64 -3.83
C ARG A 756 -4.85 -9.39 -5.24
N HIS A 757 -5.86 -8.54 -5.42
CA HIS A 757 -6.60 -8.38 -6.67
C HIS A 757 -6.38 -7.04 -7.34
N ARG A 758 -6.05 -5.98 -6.58
CA ARG A 758 -5.91 -4.60 -7.08
C ARG A 758 -4.56 -4.01 -6.68
N SER A 759 -3.93 -3.25 -7.58
CA SER A 759 -2.63 -2.63 -7.32
C SER A 759 -2.60 -1.22 -7.89
N PHE A 760 -2.94 -0.24 -7.05
CA PHE A 760 -2.98 1.16 -7.44
C PHE A 760 -1.57 1.76 -7.54
N SER A 761 -1.37 2.66 -8.50
CA SER A 761 -0.14 3.46 -8.57
C SER A 761 -0.46 4.85 -9.11
N MET A 762 0.21 5.85 -8.55
CA MET A 762 0.34 7.16 -9.18
C MET A 762 1.41 7.09 -10.27
N TYR A 763 1.20 7.82 -11.36
CA TYR A 763 2.14 8.00 -12.46
C TYR A 763 2.32 9.50 -12.71
N LEU A 764 3.56 9.99 -12.78
CA LEU A 764 3.86 11.37 -13.17
C LEU A 764 4.50 11.34 -14.56
N TYR A 765 3.92 12.08 -15.49
CA TYR A 765 4.40 12.30 -16.85
C TYR A 765 4.97 13.72 -16.93
N LEU A 766 6.28 13.80 -16.85
CA LEU A 766 7.06 15.03 -16.79
C LEU A 766 7.66 15.31 -18.18
N PRO A 767 7.27 16.37 -18.89
CA PRO A 767 7.92 16.75 -20.16
C PRO A 767 9.43 16.99 -19.98
N ASP A 768 10.21 16.93 -21.07
CA ASP A 768 11.62 17.32 -21.02
C ASP A 768 11.81 18.86 -21.09
N ALA A 769 10.76 19.60 -21.48
CA ALA A 769 10.72 21.06 -21.62
C ALA A 769 9.68 21.68 -20.67
N LYS A 770 9.99 22.84 -20.08
CA LYS A 770 9.22 23.41 -18.95
C LYS A 770 7.81 23.89 -19.32
N ASP A 771 7.62 24.24 -20.58
CA ASP A 771 6.36 24.59 -21.25
C ASP A 771 5.73 23.40 -22.01
N GLY A 772 6.41 22.25 -22.05
CA GLY A 772 6.08 21.09 -22.88
C GLY A 772 4.77 20.36 -22.53
N LEU A 773 4.07 20.76 -21.47
CA LEU A 773 2.82 20.11 -21.03
C LEU A 773 1.73 20.16 -22.11
N ARG A 774 1.58 21.27 -22.84
CA ARG A 774 0.59 21.37 -23.94
C ARG A 774 0.93 20.40 -25.10
N ALA A 775 2.21 20.22 -25.39
CA ALA A 775 2.68 19.24 -26.38
C ALA A 775 2.46 17.79 -25.91
N LEU A 776 2.67 17.50 -24.62
CA LEU A 776 2.36 16.20 -24.02
C LEU A 776 0.86 15.88 -24.10
N VAL A 777 -0.03 16.86 -23.90
CA VAL A 777 -1.48 16.70 -24.03
C VAL A 777 -1.88 16.31 -25.46
N GLU A 778 -1.35 17.00 -26.47
CA GLU A 778 -1.56 16.61 -27.87
C GLU A 778 -0.95 15.25 -28.21
N LYS A 779 0.21 14.90 -27.62
CA LYS A 779 0.87 13.61 -27.83
C LYS A 779 0.09 12.43 -27.26
N PHE A 780 -0.50 12.55 -26.05
CA PHE A 780 -1.36 11.48 -25.53
C PHE A 780 -2.72 11.42 -26.23
N SER A 781 -3.25 12.56 -26.68
CA SER A 781 -4.54 12.63 -27.37
C SER A 781 -4.51 12.06 -28.79
N SER A 782 -3.36 12.11 -29.46
CA SER A 782 -3.15 11.60 -30.82
C SER A 782 -2.68 10.13 -30.89
N GLN A 783 -2.33 9.51 -29.75
CA GLN A 783 -1.79 8.15 -29.71
C GLN A 783 -2.72 7.19 -28.94
N PRO A 784 -3.50 6.33 -29.64
CA PRO A 784 -4.33 5.33 -29.00
C PRO A 784 -3.56 4.44 -28.03
N GLY A 785 -4.08 4.26 -26.82
CA GLY A 785 -3.43 3.47 -25.78
C GLY A 785 -2.15 4.07 -25.18
N PHE A 786 -1.88 5.39 -25.34
CA PHE A 786 -0.68 6.06 -24.80
C PHE A 786 -0.32 5.64 -23.36
N PHE A 787 -1.28 5.70 -22.42
CA PHE A 787 -1.06 5.33 -21.01
C PHE A 787 -0.88 3.81 -20.74
N LYS A 788 -1.18 2.94 -21.73
CA LYS A 788 -0.91 1.49 -21.68
C LYS A 788 0.54 1.18 -22.09
N ASN A 789 1.07 1.96 -23.03
CA ASN A 789 2.39 1.78 -23.61
C ASN A 789 3.50 2.42 -22.76
N HIS A 790 3.26 3.61 -22.21
CA HIS A 790 4.27 4.40 -21.47
C HIS A 790 4.38 4.05 -19.98
N VAL A 791 4.30 2.76 -19.62
CA VAL A 791 4.29 2.25 -18.23
C VAL A 791 5.69 1.82 -17.78
N PRO A 792 6.31 2.47 -16.77
CA PRO A 792 7.58 2.00 -16.20
C PRO A 792 7.43 0.63 -15.50
N ARG A 793 8.20 -0.36 -15.96
CA ARG A 793 8.19 -1.75 -15.43
C ARG A 793 9.45 -2.14 -14.66
N THR A 794 10.54 -1.39 -14.81
CA THR A 794 11.84 -1.66 -14.17
C THR A 794 12.18 -0.57 -13.16
N MET A 795 12.61 -0.95 -11.96
CA MET A 795 13.23 -0.01 -11.01
C MET A 795 14.64 0.36 -11.47
N LYS A 796 15.08 1.60 -11.19
CA LYS A 796 16.38 2.15 -11.60
C LYS A 796 17.03 2.93 -10.45
N VAL A 797 18.37 3.02 -10.49
CA VAL A 797 19.15 3.86 -9.58
C VAL A 797 18.96 5.33 -9.96
N VAL A 798 18.54 6.15 -9.00
CA VAL A 798 18.41 7.60 -9.17
C VAL A 798 19.61 8.34 -8.60
N CYS A 799 20.00 9.47 -9.21
CA CYS A 799 21.01 10.38 -8.68
C CYS A 799 20.38 11.67 -8.16
N SER A 800 19.49 12.29 -8.94
CA SER A 800 18.60 13.35 -8.49
C SER A 800 17.15 12.89 -8.62
N PHE A 801 16.42 12.89 -7.50
CA PHE A 801 15.01 12.51 -7.43
C PHE A 801 14.26 13.53 -6.57
N LEU A 802 13.38 14.30 -7.21
CA LEU A 802 12.62 15.38 -6.58
C LEU A 802 11.17 15.37 -7.10
N VAL A 803 10.22 15.26 -6.18
CA VAL A 803 8.77 15.33 -6.45
C VAL A 803 8.15 16.37 -5.52
N PRO A 804 7.48 17.43 -6.00
CA PRO A 804 6.87 18.42 -5.13
C PRO A 804 5.72 17.80 -4.33
N LYS A 805 5.55 18.25 -3.08
CA LYS A 805 4.27 18.08 -2.38
C LYS A 805 3.24 19.01 -3.01
N PHE A 806 2.00 18.56 -3.09
CA PHE A 806 0.88 19.40 -3.51
C PHE A 806 -0.41 18.88 -2.88
N LYS A 807 -1.37 19.78 -2.72
CA LYS A 807 -2.76 19.53 -2.33
C LYS A 807 -3.60 20.22 -3.40
N ILE A 808 -4.61 19.57 -3.97
CA ILE A 808 -5.48 20.17 -4.99
C ILE A 808 -6.92 19.77 -4.69
N SER A 809 -7.79 20.77 -4.53
CA SER A 809 -9.24 20.63 -4.63
C SER A 809 -9.70 21.29 -5.93
N PHE A 810 -10.42 20.55 -6.78
CA PHE A 810 -10.99 21.10 -8.00
C PHE A 810 -12.47 20.72 -8.12
N GLU A 811 -13.29 21.65 -8.58
CA GLU A 811 -14.72 21.46 -8.78
C GLU A 811 -15.14 22.12 -10.10
N PHE A 812 -15.89 21.39 -10.93
CA PHE A 812 -16.38 21.91 -12.20
C PHE A 812 -17.72 21.32 -12.62
N GLU A 813 -18.46 22.08 -13.42
CA GLU A 813 -19.70 21.63 -14.07
C GLU A 813 -19.38 20.97 -15.41
N ALA A 814 -19.21 19.65 -15.39
CA ALA A 814 -18.91 18.82 -16.55
C ALA A 814 -19.95 18.92 -17.67
N SER A 815 -21.20 19.34 -17.39
CA SER A 815 -22.27 19.54 -18.40
C SER A 815 -21.82 20.40 -19.58
N LYS A 816 -21.07 21.48 -19.30
CA LYS A 816 -20.57 22.44 -20.30
C LYS A 816 -19.57 21.80 -21.26
N ILE A 817 -18.68 20.96 -20.73
CA ILE A 817 -17.61 20.31 -21.49
C ILE A 817 -18.17 19.13 -22.29
N LEU A 818 -19.12 18.38 -21.73
CA LEU A 818 -19.83 17.32 -22.44
C LEU A 818 -20.62 17.85 -23.65
N LYS A 819 -21.31 18.99 -23.50
CA LYS A 819 -21.97 19.69 -24.61
C LYS A 819 -20.98 20.08 -25.72
N SER A 820 -19.79 20.59 -25.37
CA SER A 820 -18.74 20.92 -26.36
C SER A 820 -18.12 19.70 -27.04
N LEU A 821 -18.17 18.52 -26.39
CA LEU A 821 -17.80 17.22 -26.97
C LEU A 821 -18.95 16.56 -27.75
N GLY A 822 -20.08 17.23 -27.95
CA GLY A 822 -21.23 16.75 -28.72
C GLY A 822 -22.25 15.91 -27.95
N LEU A 823 -22.04 15.68 -26.64
CA LEU A 823 -23.03 15.03 -25.77
C LEU A 823 -24.01 16.09 -25.24
N VAL A 824 -25.05 16.37 -26.03
CA VAL A 824 -25.98 17.49 -25.81
C VAL A 824 -27.32 17.00 -25.25
N SER A 825 -27.86 15.88 -25.77
CA SER A 825 -29.26 15.51 -25.53
C SER A 825 -29.65 15.18 -24.07
N PRO A 826 -28.75 14.67 -23.19
CA PRO A 826 -29.08 14.51 -21.76
C PRO A 826 -29.40 15.83 -21.03
N PHE A 827 -29.11 16.97 -21.66
CA PHE A 827 -29.18 18.31 -21.09
C PHE A 827 -30.09 19.26 -21.88
N THR A 828 -30.93 18.76 -22.79
CA THR A 828 -31.82 19.56 -23.66
C THR A 828 -33.20 18.93 -23.82
N ILE A 829 -34.24 19.75 -23.67
CA ILE A 829 -35.63 19.31 -23.37
C ILE A 829 -36.32 18.55 -24.53
N HIS A 830 -35.80 18.60 -25.76
CA HIS A 830 -36.54 18.16 -26.95
C HIS A 830 -36.06 16.87 -27.62
N ASP A 831 -34.91 16.30 -27.23
CA ASP A 831 -34.26 15.18 -27.95
C ASP A 831 -34.45 13.80 -27.28
N GLY A 832 -35.47 13.67 -26.42
CA GLY A 832 -35.85 12.44 -25.73
C GLY A 832 -35.34 12.41 -24.28
N GLY A 833 -36.20 12.80 -23.34
CA GLY A 833 -35.87 12.96 -21.92
C GLY A 833 -35.63 11.67 -21.13
N LEU A 834 -35.36 11.86 -19.84
CA LEU A 834 -35.00 10.84 -18.85
C LEU A 834 -36.23 10.04 -18.36
N THR A 835 -37.05 9.61 -19.31
CA THR A 835 -38.34 8.90 -19.16
C THR A 835 -38.28 7.59 -18.36
N ASN A 836 -37.09 6.99 -18.21
CA ASN A 836 -36.89 5.79 -17.40
C ASN A 836 -36.60 6.13 -15.92
N MET A 837 -36.23 7.36 -15.56
CA MET A 837 -35.87 7.73 -14.19
C MET A 837 -37.07 7.93 -13.26
N VAL A 838 -38.15 8.59 -13.70
CA VAL A 838 -39.26 9.03 -12.82
C VAL A 838 -40.62 8.49 -13.23
N ASP A 839 -41.54 8.28 -12.27
CA ASP A 839 -42.90 7.77 -12.52
C ASP A 839 -43.90 8.84 -13.00
N SER A 840 -43.47 10.09 -13.14
CA SER A 840 -44.32 11.20 -13.61
C SER A 840 -44.40 11.27 -15.16
N PRO A 841 -45.54 11.64 -15.77
CA PRO A 841 -45.63 11.95 -17.20
C PRO A 841 -44.79 13.18 -17.61
N ILE A 842 -44.23 13.94 -16.65
CA ILE A 842 -43.23 14.99 -16.90
C ILE A 842 -41.88 14.39 -17.37
N GLY A 843 -41.70 13.06 -17.30
CA GLY A 843 -40.46 12.37 -17.69
C GLY A 843 -40.01 12.57 -19.14
N ASP A 844 -40.91 12.99 -20.06
CA ASP A 844 -40.56 13.31 -21.45
C ASP A 844 -39.73 14.61 -21.56
N ASP A 845 -40.04 15.62 -20.71
CA ASP A 845 -39.31 16.91 -20.61
C ASP A 845 -38.14 16.87 -19.61
N LEU A 846 -37.95 15.75 -18.88
CA LEU A 846 -36.94 15.66 -17.82
C LEU A 846 -35.51 15.59 -18.38
N VAL A 847 -34.68 16.56 -18.01
CA VAL A 847 -33.27 16.68 -18.39
C VAL A 847 -32.35 16.74 -17.17
N SER A 848 -31.06 16.44 -17.35
CA SER A 848 -30.04 16.77 -16.36
C SER A 848 -29.84 18.29 -16.33
N GLN A 849 -30.18 18.92 -15.20
CA GLN A 849 -30.03 20.38 -15.02
C GLN A 849 -28.56 20.81 -14.89
N GLY A 850 -27.70 19.90 -14.44
CA GLY A 850 -26.26 20.07 -14.34
C GLY A 850 -25.60 18.76 -13.92
N MET A 851 -24.31 18.61 -14.21
CA MET A 851 -23.49 17.50 -13.72
C MET A 851 -22.20 18.08 -13.17
N PHE A 852 -22.00 17.93 -11.87
CA PHE A 852 -20.88 18.51 -11.13
C PHE A 852 -19.92 17.41 -10.70
N GLN A 853 -18.63 17.67 -10.79
CA GLN A 853 -17.61 16.81 -10.20
C GLN A 853 -16.67 17.67 -9.34
N LYS A 854 -16.72 17.43 -8.04
CA LYS A 854 -15.65 17.78 -7.10
C LYS A 854 -14.62 16.65 -7.08
N SER A 855 -13.36 16.97 -6.89
CA SER A 855 -12.28 16.00 -6.74
C SER A 855 -11.17 16.58 -5.87
N PHE A 856 -10.57 15.73 -5.06
CA PHE A 856 -9.54 16.11 -4.11
C PHE A 856 -8.33 15.17 -4.23
N ILE A 857 -7.13 15.71 -4.06
CA ILE A 857 -5.90 14.93 -3.93
C ILE A 857 -4.91 15.64 -3.01
N GLU A 858 -4.17 14.85 -2.22
CA GLU A 858 -2.99 15.31 -1.51
C GLU A 858 -1.82 14.37 -1.76
N VAL A 859 -0.64 14.95 -1.99
CA VAL A 859 0.64 14.27 -2.18
C VAL A 859 1.61 14.77 -1.10
N ASN A 860 1.78 13.94 -0.08
CA ASN A 860 2.69 14.14 1.05
C ASN A 860 3.58 12.91 1.26
N GLU A 861 4.49 12.96 2.23
CA GLU A 861 5.47 11.91 2.50
C GLU A 861 4.84 10.67 3.16
N THR A 862 3.89 10.91 4.07
CA THR A 862 3.41 9.99 5.11
C THR A 862 2.21 9.18 4.64
N GLY A 863 2.40 8.40 3.59
CA GLY A 863 1.41 7.44 3.11
C GLY A 863 1.27 6.17 3.97
N THR A 864 1.28 6.32 5.31
CA THR A 864 1.27 5.27 6.35
C THR A 864 2.48 4.32 6.35
N GLU A 865 3.02 4.05 7.53
CA GLU A 865 4.41 3.63 7.69
C GLU A 865 4.72 2.17 7.32
N ALA A 866 5.97 1.98 6.84
CA ALA A 866 6.82 0.81 7.02
C ALA A 866 8.27 1.17 6.61
N ALA A 867 9.20 1.22 7.56
CA ALA A 867 10.59 1.65 7.31
C ALA A 867 11.52 0.46 7.00
N ALA A 868 11.81 0.23 5.71
CA ALA A 868 12.91 -0.63 5.27
C ALA A 868 14.07 0.19 4.69
N VAL A 869 15.29 -0.03 5.23
CA VAL A 869 16.54 0.62 4.81
C VAL A 869 17.40 -0.39 4.04
N CYS A 870 17.55 -0.19 2.73
CA CYS A 870 18.49 -0.97 1.92
C CYS A 870 19.84 -0.25 1.85
N SER A 871 20.83 -0.75 2.59
CA SER A 871 22.23 -0.36 2.39
C SER A 871 22.78 -1.07 1.14
N ALA A 872 23.38 -0.32 0.22
CA ALA A 872 23.98 -0.85 -1.00
C ALA A 872 25.48 -0.52 -1.03
N THR A 873 26.31 -1.49 -0.60
CA THR A 873 27.77 -1.33 -0.58
C THR A 873 28.34 -1.38 -2.00
N VAL A 874 28.73 -0.22 -2.54
CA VAL A 874 29.30 -0.14 -3.90
C VAL A 874 30.76 -0.61 -3.92
N GLY A 875 30.96 -1.90 -4.20
CA GLY A 875 32.23 -2.41 -4.70
C GLY A 875 32.49 -1.88 -6.13
N GLY A 876 33.73 -1.47 -6.43
CA GLY A 876 34.04 -0.81 -7.69
C GLY A 876 33.94 -1.73 -8.92
N GLY A 877 33.07 -1.38 -9.87
CA GLY A 877 32.95 -2.06 -11.16
C GLY A 877 31.86 -1.49 -12.06
N MET A 878 32.26 -0.93 -13.20
CA MET A 878 31.43 -0.28 -14.24
C MET A 878 30.66 1.00 -13.82
N PRO A 879 30.48 1.98 -14.74
CA PRO A 879 29.62 3.14 -14.50
C PRO A 879 28.15 2.73 -14.58
N VAL A 880 27.46 2.71 -13.44
CA VAL A 880 26.01 2.52 -13.36
C VAL A 880 25.32 3.69 -14.07
N ARG A 881 24.46 3.41 -15.06
CA ARG A 881 23.59 4.43 -15.68
C ARG A 881 22.55 4.91 -14.67
N THR A 882 22.86 5.98 -13.95
CA THR A 882 21.92 6.67 -13.07
C THR A 882 20.89 7.45 -13.88
N PHE A 883 19.71 7.64 -13.30
CA PHE A 883 18.63 8.45 -13.87
C PHE A 883 18.36 9.66 -12.96
N ASN A 884 17.92 10.77 -13.58
CA ASN A 884 17.41 11.93 -12.87
C ASN A 884 15.94 12.10 -13.23
N PHE A 885 15.10 12.34 -12.22
CA PHE A 885 13.70 12.72 -12.38
C PHE A 885 13.41 13.84 -11.37
N VAL A 886 13.20 15.05 -11.89
CA VAL A 886 13.10 16.28 -11.10
C VAL A 886 11.89 17.05 -11.61
N ALA A 887 10.75 16.89 -10.93
CA ALA A 887 9.48 17.47 -11.34
C ALA A 887 9.38 18.97 -10.98
N ASP A 888 10.36 19.77 -11.41
CA ASP A 888 10.51 21.19 -11.10
C ASP A 888 9.65 22.12 -11.99
N HIS A 889 8.77 21.58 -12.82
CA HIS A 889 7.96 22.33 -13.78
C HIS A 889 6.68 21.52 -14.14
N PRO A 890 5.69 22.11 -14.82
CA PRO A 890 4.38 21.53 -15.02
C PRO A 890 4.34 20.11 -15.60
N PHE A 891 3.63 19.22 -14.90
CA PHE A 891 3.51 17.81 -15.24
C PHE A 891 2.06 17.31 -15.16
N LEU A 892 1.78 16.28 -15.95
CA LEU A 892 0.54 15.50 -15.92
C LEU A 892 0.70 14.36 -14.91
N TYR A 893 -0.33 14.05 -14.12
CA TYR A 893 -0.35 12.86 -13.28
C TYR A 893 -1.65 12.06 -13.43
N LEU A 894 -1.55 10.76 -13.13
CA LEU A 894 -2.65 9.80 -13.18
C LEU A 894 -2.59 8.88 -11.96
N ILE A 895 -3.73 8.60 -11.33
CA ILE A 895 -3.89 7.43 -10.44
C ILE A 895 -4.57 6.33 -11.26
N ARG A 896 -3.93 5.17 -11.34
CA ARG A 896 -4.37 4.05 -12.20
C ARG A 896 -4.23 2.73 -11.46
N GLU A 897 -5.27 1.90 -11.55
CA GLU A 897 -5.23 0.51 -11.10
C GLU A 897 -4.45 -0.31 -12.14
N ALA A 898 -3.44 -1.07 -11.72
CA ALA A 898 -2.46 -1.67 -12.62
C ALA A 898 -2.89 -2.99 -13.27
N VAL A 899 -3.88 -3.69 -12.71
CA VAL A 899 -4.38 -5.00 -13.22
C VAL A 899 -5.39 -4.81 -14.33
N THR A 900 -6.50 -4.12 -14.05
CA THR A 900 -7.54 -3.69 -14.99
C THR A 900 -7.05 -2.61 -15.95
N GLY A 901 -6.07 -1.81 -15.52
CA GLY A 901 -5.47 -0.74 -16.29
C GLY A 901 -6.29 0.56 -16.36
N VAL A 902 -7.35 0.71 -15.55
CA VAL A 902 -8.29 1.84 -15.56
C VAL A 902 -7.71 3.06 -14.83
N VAL A 903 -7.94 4.25 -15.37
CA VAL A 903 -7.58 5.55 -14.76
C VAL A 903 -8.68 6.02 -13.81
N LEU A 904 -8.36 6.09 -12.51
CA LEU A 904 -9.28 6.57 -11.47
C LEU A 904 -9.29 8.10 -11.40
N PHE A 905 -8.11 8.72 -11.39
CA PHE A 905 -7.93 10.18 -11.36
C PHE A 905 -6.92 10.61 -12.41
N MET A 906 -7.11 11.81 -12.96
CA MET A 906 -6.17 12.50 -13.82
C MET A 906 -6.08 13.97 -13.40
N GLY A 907 -4.92 14.59 -13.58
CA GLY A 907 -4.73 15.99 -13.24
C GLY A 907 -3.40 16.56 -13.70
N THR A 908 -3.24 17.87 -13.53
CA THR A 908 -2.02 18.61 -13.87
C THR A 908 -1.62 19.53 -12.73
N VAL A 909 -0.35 19.48 -12.35
CA VAL A 909 0.24 20.43 -11.40
C VAL A 909 0.88 21.54 -12.22
N LEU A 910 0.27 22.73 -12.22
CA LEU A 910 0.81 23.93 -12.85
C LEU A 910 1.53 24.81 -11.83
N ASN A 911 1.08 24.79 -10.56
CA ASN A 911 1.75 25.44 -9.43
C ASN A 911 1.53 24.63 -8.13
N PRO A 912 2.54 23.92 -7.59
CA PRO A 912 2.38 23.08 -6.40
C PRO A 912 2.07 23.86 -5.10
N THR A 913 2.13 25.20 -5.09
CA THR A 913 1.77 26.02 -3.91
C THR A 913 0.31 26.49 -3.90
N LEU A 914 -0.51 26.11 -4.89
CA LEU A 914 -1.95 26.41 -4.94
C LEU A 914 -2.77 25.17 -4.58
N SER A 915 -3.76 25.37 -3.70
CA SER A 915 -4.65 24.34 -3.12
C SER A 915 -6.03 24.31 -3.77
#